data_AF-A0A2A6EFP5-F1
#
_entry.id   AF-A0A2A6EFP5-F1
#
_cell.length_a   1.000
_cell.length_b   1.000
_cell.length_c   1.000
_cell.angle_alpha   90.00
_cell.angle_beta   90.00
_cell.angle_gamma   90.00
#
_symmetry.space_group_name_H-M   'P 1'
#
loop_
_entity.id
_entity.type
_entity.pdbx_description
1 polymer ?
#
loop_
_entity_poly.entity_id
_entity_poly.type
_entity_poly.pdbx_seq_one_letter_code
_entity_poly.pdbx_strand_id
1 'polypeptide(L)'
;MFALPTTTQAQIEYNLAVGGKVVTSDNCKDLSEIDGVSGTVNYEPKTKTLTLQDATIEGDIMYAISSDIYGLKIKVLGTNKITAQAYGIIFSRPTSIIGDGTLEIVGNDESGINTSGNTLTVEGCTLNVKGGKFGIRGYDGNHGEDITVKNAKITAEGTSEGSIGNIASLAMEGCAIIEPVGAAFDESLHGVALNGALVKDKVVIAPASAPVTEYELIIAGTKVNDKNCSNLSEIEGVKGTVKYDPETKTLTLEDATINIEKENAIYSVIDGLTLKVVGNNTLKGTNTAIGFQKPMTITGGGMLNVESTKETAIYAVGTTLVIEDCTINAKGLDCGISGNDGENGEQLTIKNAKVTAEGKEGGSVCDFVTLTMEGCVITEPVGAAFNESLHGVALNGALVKDKVVIGPAPAPITEYELVIAGTKVNEKNCGNLSEIEGVDGTVKYDDETKTLTLENATINVGEKNAIFSVIDGLTLKVVGNNTLKGSEAAIVFSKPMTITGGGTLNVESTKQTAINAIGTALTIEDCTVNAKGLDCGISGNSGKDEEKLTVKKATVSAEGTNVGSICNLAMLTMEGCAITEPVGADFDESLKGVALNGALVKGKVVITNGATAIGSLTTDTATVKQGIYTLSGVRLSGELSNLPKGVYIVNGKKVVKQ
;
A
#
# COMPACT_ATOMS: atom_id res chain seq x y z
N MET A 1 37.84 -92.89 34.04
CA MET A 1 37.27 -91.68 33.43
C MET A 1 37.80 -90.51 34.26
N PHE A 2 38.80 -89.78 33.74
CA PHE A 2 39.45 -88.69 34.48
C PHE A 2 38.54 -87.45 34.44
N ALA A 3 38.23 -86.88 35.59
CA ALA A 3 37.60 -85.57 35.71
C ALA A 3 38.65 -84.50 35.39
N LEU A 4 38.41 -83.69 34.37
CA LEU A 4 39.18 -82.48 34.09
C LEU A 4 38.90 -81.45 35.19
N PRO A 5 39.92 -80.75 35.72
CA PRO A 5 39.72 -79.68 36.67
C PRO A 5 39.03 -78.50 35.97
N THR A 6 37.90 -78.05 36.51
CA THR A 6 37.34 -76.75 36.20
C THR A 6 38.33 -75.68 36.64
N THR A 7 38.91 -74.96 35.68
CA THR A 7 39.70 -73.77 35.95
C THR A 7 38.78 -72.70 36.53
N THR A 8 38.83 -72.49 37.83
CA THR A 8 38.35 -71.27 38.49
C THR A 8 39.08 -70.09 37.84
N GLN A 9 38.35 -69.27 37.09
CA GLN A 9 38.89 -68.03 36.54
C GLN A 9 39.26 -67.12 37.71
N ALA A 10 40.48 -66.58 37.73
CA ALA A 10 40.92 -65.71 38.79
C ALA A 10 40.06 -64.44 38.82
N GLN A 11 39.49 -64.12 39.99
CA GLN A 11 38.72 -62.90 40.21
C GLN A 11 39.62 -61.68 39.99
N ILE A 12 39.18 -60.75 39.14
CA ILE A 12 39.94 -59.52 38.85
C ILE A 12 39.36 -58.40 39.70
N GLU A 13 40.17 -57.70 40.47
CA GLU A 13 39.80 -56.46 41.18
C GLU A 13 40.07 -55.24 40.29
N TYR A 14 39.15 -54.27 40.28
CA TYR A 14 39.20 -53.13 39.33
C TYR A 14 39.67 -51.81 39.93
N ASN A 15 40.34 -51.79 41.09
CA ASN A 15 40.77 -50.55 41.77
C ASN A 15 39.64 -49.51 41.93
N LEU A 16 38.42 -49.99 42.07
CA LEU A 16 37.20 -49.21 42.27
C LEU A 16 36.48 -49.82 43.46
N ALA A 17 36.02 -48.98 44.38
CA ALA A 17 35.11 -49.36 45.44
C ALA A 17 33.84 -48.53 45.37
N VAL A 18 32.69 -49.19 45.57
CA VAL A 18 31.35 -48.59 45.58
C VAL A 18 30.62 -49.14 46.81
N GLY A 19 30.01 -48.27 47.61
CA GLY A 19 29.28 -48.68 48.83
C GLY A 19 30.14 -49.49 49.80
N GLY A 20 31.42 -49.12 49.96
CA GLY A 20 32.38 -49.84 50.82
C GLY A 20 32.88 -51.20 50.30
N LYS A 21 32.46 -51.66 49.11
CA LYS A 21 32.90 -52.95 48.54
C LYS A 21 33.74 -52.75 47.28
N VAL A 22 34.81 -53.54 47.16
CA VAL A 22 35.66 -53.58 45.96
C VAL A 22 34.86 -54.13 44.78
N VAL A 23 34.96 -53.46 43.63
CA VAL A 23 34.39 -53.87 42.35
C VAL A 23 35.35 -54.85 41.68
N THR A 24 34.81 -55.98 41.27
CA THR A 24 35.52 -57.13 40.72
C THR A 24 34.83 -57.67 39.47
N SER A 25 35.45 -58.62 38.77
CA SER A 25 34.86 -59.32 37.61
C SER A 25 33.49 -59.96 37.89
N ASP A 26 33.19 -60.24 39.16
CA ASP A 26 32.03 -61.00 39.56
C ASP A 26 30.82 -60.11 39.84
N ASN A 27 31.02 -58.87 40.33
CA ASN A 27 29.96 -57.93 40.67
C ASN A 27 29.90 -56.70 39.75
N CYS A 28 30.84 -56.49 38.82
CA CYS A 28 30.88 -55.28 38.00
C CYS A 28 29.64 -55.07 37.12
N LYS A 29 28.90 -56.12 36.78
CA LYS A 29 27.69 -56.02 35.94
C LYS A 29 26.47 -55.49 36.68
N ASP A 30 26.41 -55.68 37.99
CA ASP A 30 25.32 -55.21 38.84
C ASP A 30 25.84 -55.00 40.27
N LEU A 31 25.99 -53.74 40.65
CA LEU A 31 26.47 -53.32 41.95
C LEU A 31 25.33 -53.03 42.92
N SER A 32 24.06 -53.15 42.49
CA SER A 32 22.90 -52.99 43.37
C SER A 32 22.75 -54.11 44.41
N GLU A 33 23.51 -55.21 44.26
CA GLU A 33 23.60 -56.27 45.27
C GLU A 33 24.46 -55.87 46.50
N ILE A 34 25.12 -54.72 46.46
CA ILE A 34 25.89 -54.18 47.59
C ILE A 34 24.93 -53.49 48.55
N ASP A 35 25.04 -53.79 49.85
CA ASP A 35 24.23 -53.14 50.87
C ASP A 35 24.43 -51.60 50.83
N GLY A 36 23.33 -50.85 50.88
CA GLY A 36 23.35 -49.40 50.69
C GLY A 36 23.42 -48.91 49.22
N VAL A 37 23.42 -49.82 48.23
CA VAL A 37 23.38 -49.47 46.80
C VAL A 37 22.03 -49.85 46.20
N SER A 38 21.39 -48.92 45.48
CA SER A 38 20.13 -49.15 44.76
C SER A 38 20.08 -48.38 43.45
N GLY A 39 19.06 -48.65 42.62
CA GLY A 39 18.98 -48.19 41.25
C GLY A 39 19.90 -49.00 40.32
N THR A 40 20.17 -48.48 39.12
CA THR A 40 21.06 -49.17 38.17
C THR A 40 22.48 -48.68 38.36
N VAL A 41 23.35 -49.54 38.90
CA VAL A 41 24.78 -49.26 39.12
C VAL A 41 25.60 -50.39 38.51
N ASN A 42 26.43 -50.09 37.51
CA ASN A 42 27.32 -51.06 36.89
C ASN A 42 28.62 -50.43 36.43
N TYR A 43 29.68 -51.22 36.40
CA TYR A 43 31.00 -50.84 35.92
C TYR A 43 31.38 -51.68 34.70
N GLU A 44 31.61 -51.04 33.56
CA GLU A 44 32.15 -51.66 32.34
C GLU A 44 33.68 -51.51 32.31
N PRO A 45 34.46 -52.58 32.53
CA PRO A 45 35.90 -52.49 32.65
C PRO A 45 36.60 -52.05 31.35
N LYS A 46 36.04 -52.39 30.17
CA LYS A 46 36.67 -52.06 28.88
C LYS A 46 36.64 -50.56 28.61
N THR A 47 35.54 -49.91 28.95
CA THR A 47 35.36 -48.47 28.76
C THR A 47 35.68 -47.67 30.01
N LYS A 48 36.00 -48.36 31.11
CA LYS A 48 36.23 -47.79 32.45
C LYS A 48 35.07 -46.88 32.86
N THR A 49 33.84 -47.33 32.61
CA THR A 49 32.64 -46.52 32.81
C THR A 49 31.82 -47.08 33.97
N LEU A 50 31.65 -46.30 35.03
CA LEU A 50 30.67 -46.53 36.08
C LEU A 50 29.38 -45.82 35.68
N THR A 51 28.33 -46.58 35.39
CA THR A 51 27.01 -46.02 35.05
C THR A 51 26.17 -45.92 36.31
N LEU A 52 25.60 -44.75 36.55
CA LEU A 52 24.62 -44.45 37.58
C LEU A 52 23.32 -44.03 36.89
N GLN A 53 22.26 -44.81 37.07
CA GLN A 53 20.93 -44.44 36.62
C GLN A 53 19.91 -44.62 37.74
N ASP A 54 19.33 -43.49 38.16
CA ASP A 54 18.40 -43.39 39.29
C ASP A 54 18.95 -44.10 40.54
N ALA A 55 20.27 -43.98 40.75
CA ALA A 55 21.02 -44.72 41.74
C ALA A 55 21.07 -44.00 43.09
N THR A 56 21.02 -44.76 44.19
CA THR A 56 21.40 -44.28 45.52
C THR A 56 22.54 -45.13 46.05
N ILE A 57 23.63 -44.49 46.49
CA ILE A 57 24.82 -45.15 47.07
C ILE A 57 25.08 -44.56 48.45
N GLU A 58 24.94 -45.38 49.48
CA GLU A 58 25.36 -45.09 50.85
C GLU A 58 26.76 -45.71 51.08
N GLY A 59 27.73 -44.83 51.31
CA GLY A 59 29.12 -45.18 51.54
C GLY A 59 29.41 -45.57 52.97
N ASP A 60 30.62 -46.08 53.18
CA ASP A 60 31.13 -46.38 54.51
C ASP A 60 31.65 -45.11 55.22
N ILE A 61 32.43 -45.30 56.28
CA ILE A 61 33.02 -44.21 57.07
C ILE A 61 33.93 -43.32 56.19
N MET A 62 34.62 -43.89 55.21
CA MET A 62 35.61 -43.19 54.41
C MET A 62 35.03 -42.67 53.10
N TYR A 63 34.28 -43.49 52.35
CA TYR A 63 33.79 -43.08 51.03
C TYR A 63 32.59 -43.87 50.52
N ALA A 64 31.83 -43.26 49.61
CA ALA A 64 30.82 -43.97 48.83
C ALA A 64 31.36 -44.49 47.49
N ILE A 65 32.22 -43.70 46.82
CA ILE A 65 32.97 -44.14 45.64
C ILE A 65 34.45 -43.80 45.83
N SER A 66 35.32 -44.80 45.65
CA SER A 66 36.78 -44.63 45.63
C SER A 66 37.37 -45.23 44.36
N SER A 67 38.27 -44.52 43.67
CA SER A 67 38.87 -44.98 42.42
C SER A 67 40.37 -44.67 42.29
N ASP A 68 41.15 -45.68 41.92
CA ASP A 68 42.53 -45.55 41.41
C ASP A 68 42.61 -46.01 39.94
N ILE A 69 41.54 -45.77 39.15
CA ILE A 69 41.48 -46.08 37.72
C ILE A 69 41.86 -44.86 36.89
N TYR A 70 42.90 -44.98 36.06
CA TYR A 70 43.25 -43.94 35.08
C TYR A 70 42.18 -43.77 34.01
N GLY A 71 41.51 -42.60 34.00
CA GLY A 71 40.48 -42.25 33.04
C GLY A 71 39.10 -42.86 33.35
N LEU A 72 38.74 -42.99 34.63
CA LEU A 72 37.39 -43.41 35.02
C LEU A 72 36.35 -42.42 34.47
N LYS A 73 35.25 -42.94 33.92
CA LYS A 73 34.06 -42.15 33.56
C LYS A 73 32.90 -42.55 34.46
N ILE A 74 32.34 -41.60 35.19
CA ILE A 74 31.08 -41.77 35.92
C ILE A 74 29.97 -41.19 35.03
N LYS A 75 29.15 -42.07 34.44
CA LYS A 75 28.04 -41.69 33.57
C LYS A 75 26.76 -41.55 34.39
N VAL A 76 26.21 -40.35 34.45
CA VAL A 76 25.05 -39.96 35.25
C VAL A 76 23.81 -39.85 34.36
N LEU A 77 22.80 -40.65 34.66
CA LEU A 77 21.49 -40.67 33.97
C LEU A 77 20.38 -40.59 35.02
N GLY A 78 19.28 -39.89 34.72
CA GLY A 78 18.21 -39.71 35.71
C GLY A 78 18.68 -38.94 36.95
N THR A 79 18.14 -39.25 38.13
CA THR A 79 18.48 -38.55 39.39
C THR A 79 19.19 -39.50 40.35
N ASN A 80 20.45 -39.22 40.63
CA ASN A 80 21.32 -40.09 41.43
C ASN A 80 21.73 -39.40 42.73
N LYS A 81 21.96 -40.19 43.78
CA LYS A 81 22.36 -39.70 45.10
C LYS A 81 23.51 -40.53 45.68
N ILE A 82 24.51 -39.85 46.21
CA ILE A 82 25.67 -40.43 46.87
C ILE A 82 25.80 -39.78 48.25
N THR A 83 25.99 -40.58 49.28
CA THR A 83 26.22 -40.06 50.64
C THR A 83 27.27 -40.90 51.35
N ALA A 84 28.25 -40.28 51.98
CA ALA A 84 29.27 -40.93 52.80
C ALA A 84 29.59 -40.10 54.03
N GLN A 85 30.22 -40.71 55.04
CA GLN A 85 30.63 -39.97 56.23
C GLN A 85 31.79 -39.00 55.92
N ALA A 86 32.92 -39.44 55.36
CA ALA A 86 34.01 -38.51 55.01
C ALA A 86 33.91 -37.96 53.58
N TYR A 87 34.14 -38.79 52.55
CA TYR A 87 34.20 -38.38 51.15
C TYR A 87 33.05 -38.95 50.32
N GLY A 88 32.23 -38.10 49.68
CA GLY A 88 31.22 -38.63 48.76
C GLY A 88 31.86 -39.44 47.62
N ILE A 89 32.76 -38.79 46.89
CA ILE A 89 33.61 -39.41 45.86
C ILE A 89 35.06 -39.04 46.12
N ILE A 90 35.96 -40.02 46.12
CA ILE A 90 37.40 -39.80 46.14
C ILE A 90 38.06 -40.55 44.97
N PHE A 91 39.03 -39.92 44.31
CA PHE A 91 39.82 -40.61 43.31
C PHE A 91 41.27 -40.14 43.34
N SER A 92 42.18 -41.02 42.91
CA SER A 92 43.63 -40.78 42.86
C SER A 92 44.18 -40.81 41.43
N ARG A 93 43.29 -40.77 40.44
CA ARG A 93 43.58 -40.72 39.00
C ARG A 93 42.57 -39.83 38.27
N PRO A 94 42.91 -39.29 37.08
CA PRO A 94 42.00 -38.46 36.30
C PRO A 94 40.63 -39.12 36.10
N THR A 95 39.57 -38.39 36.42
CA THR A 95 38.19 -38.87 36.40
C THR A 95 37.27 -37.88 35.70
N SER A 96 36.29 -38.38 34.95
CA SER A 96 35.26 -37.57 34.30
C SER A 96 33.87 -37.94 34.81
N ILE A 97 33.03 -36.95 35.09
CA ILE A 97 31.60 -37.14 35.38
C ILE A 97 30.82 -36.58 34.20
N ILE A 98 30.08 -37.44 33.52
CA ILE A 98 29.46 -37.15 32.22
C ILE A 98 27.99 -37.58 32.22
N GLY A 99 27.20 -37.07 31.27
CA GLY A 99 25.81 -37.50 31.06
C GLY A 99 24.84 -36.33 31.10
N ASP A 100 23.55 -36.58 31.04
CA ASP A 100 22.48 -35.58 31.07
C ASP A 100 21.67 -35.62 32.38
N GLY A 101 22.01 -36.53 33.29
CA GLY A 101 21.36 -36.68 34.58
C GLY A 101 21.82 -35.68 35.65
N THR A 102 21.20 -35.81 36.83
CA THR A 102 21.56 -35.11 38.06
C THR A 102 22.26 -36.06 39.03
N LEU A 103 23.32 -35.59 39.68
CA LEU A 103 24.05 -36.31 40.72
C LEU A 103 24.17 -35.44 41.97
N GLU A 104 23.51 -35.86 43.05
CA GLU A 104 23.63 -35.29 44.38
C GLU A 104 24.72 -36.04 45.16
N ILE A 105 25.69 -35.31 45.72
CA ILE A 105 26.84 -35.89 46.41
C ILE A 105 27.00 -35.21 47.77
N VAL A 106 27.05 -36.01 48.82
CA VAL A 106 27.24 -35.54 50.20
C VAL A 106 28.40 -36.28 50.86
N GLY A 107 29.42 -35.54 51.32
CA GLY A 107 30.47 -36.03 52.21
C GLY A 107 30.47 -35.26 53.52
N ASN A 108 29.92 -35.85 54.59
CA ASN A 108 29.52 -35.11 55.79
C ASN A 108 30.70 -34.43 56.55
N ASP A 109 31.82 -35.13 56.69
CA ASP A 109 32.94 -34.71 57.56
C ASP A 109 34.06 -34.02 56.76
N GLU A 110 34.26 -34.39 55.49
CA GLU A 110 35.35 -33.87 54.65
C GLU A 110 34.85 -33.16 53.40
N SER A 111 34.63 -33.87 52.29
CA SER A 111 34.24 -33.22 51.04
C SER A 111 33.31 -34.06 50.21
N GLY A 112 32.44 -33.41 49.43
CA GLY A 112 31.59 -34.11 48.48
C GLY A 112 32.43 -34.80 47.41
N ILE A 113 33.39 -34.09 46.81
CA ILE A 113 34.36 -34.66 45.86
C ILE A 113 35.80 -34.29 46.27
N ASN A 114 36.68 -35.28 46.34
CA ASN A 114 38.12 -35.10 46.53
C ASN A 114 38.92 -35.70 45.36
N THR A 115 39.65 -34.86 44.62
CA THR A 115 40.41 -35.27 43.44
C THR A 115 41.81 -35.82 43.77
N SER A 116 42.25 -35.73 45.03
CA SER A 116 43.53 -36.23 45.55
C SER A 116 44.74 -35.96 44.65
N GLY A 117 44.90 -34.74 44.15
CA GLY A 117 46.05 -34.41 43.29
C GLY A 117 45.83 -34.67 41.80
N ASN A 118 44.58 -34.79 41.32
CA ASN A 118 44.30 -35.15 39.93
C ASN A 118 43.19 -34.31 39.29
N THR A 119 43.10 -34.40 37.95
CA THR A 119 42.10 -33.71 37.14
C THR A 119 40.68 -34.28 37.30
N LEU A 120 39.71 -33.38 37.40
CA LEU A 120 38.28 -33.65 37.28
C LEU A 120 37.72 -32.99 36.01
N THR A 121 37.01 -33.74 35.18
CA THR A 121 36.21 -33.17 34.10
C THR A 121 34.73 -33.40 34.35
N VAL A 122 33.91 -32.36 34.21
CA VAL A 122 32.45 -32.44 34.32
C VAL A 122 31.83 -31.99 33.01
N GLU A 123 30.99 -32.83 32.40
CA GLU A 123 30.43 -32.58 31.06
C GLU A 123 28.94 -32.94 30.96
N GLY A 124 28.12 -31.97 30.55
CA GLY A 124 26.69 -32.14 30.21
C GLY A 124 25.72 -32.37 31.38
N CYS A 125 26.21 -32.74 32.56
CA CYS A 125 25.36 -33.16 33.68
C CYS A 125 25.11 -32.03 34.70
N THR A 126 24.23 -32.30 35.67
CA THR A 126 24.03 -31.45 36.85
C THR A 126 24.63 -32.12 38.08
N LEU A 127 25.57 -31.45 38.75
CA LEU A 127 26.14 -31.87 40.04
C LEU A 127 25.70 -30.95 41.16
N ASN A 128 25.18 -31.54 42.24
CA ASN A 128 24.92 -30.84 43.49
C ASN A 128 25.81 -31.47 44.57
N VAL A 129 26.86 -30.77 44.97
CA VAL A 129 27.93 -31.29 45.81
C VAL A 129 27.96 -30.56 47.14
N LYS A 130 27.82 -31.30 48.23
CA LYS A 130 27.92 -30.78 49.60
C LYS A 130 29.02 -31.49 50.36
N GLY A 131 29.83 -30.74 51.10
CA GLY A 131 30.76 -31.34 52.04
C GLY A 131 30.99 -30.54 53.32
N GLY A 132 31.40 -31.23 54.38
CA GLY A 132 31.67 -30.63 55.68
C GLY A 132 32.74 -29.54 55.61
N LYS A 133 33.86 -29.80 54.94
CA LYS A 133 34.94 -28.83 54.72
C LYS A 133 34.84 -28.17 53.36
N PHE A 134 34.80 -28.99 52.31
CA PHE A 134 34.73 -28.53 50.94
C PHE A 134 33.61 -29.18 50.13
N GLY A 135 32.98 -28.43 49.22
CA GLY A 135 32.11 -29.05 48.21
C GLY A 135 32.96 -29.95 47.29
N ILE A 136 33.86 -29.31 46.53
CA ILE A 136 34.84 -29.97 45.66
C ILE A 136 36.24 -29.51 46.05
N ARG A 137 37.18 -30.44 46.24
CA ARG A 137 38.57 -30.10 46.53
C ARG A 137 39.61 -30.94 45.82
N GLY A 138 40.79 -30.36 45.62
CA GLY A 138 42.03 -31.10 45.34
C GLY A 138 42.82 -31.41 46.62
N TYR A 139 44.13 -31.66 46.49
CA TYR A 139 44.99 -31.97 47.64
C TYR A 139 45.51 -30.67 48.28
N ASP A 140 46.24 -29.86 47.52
CA ASP A 140 46.78 -28.57 47.97
C ASP A 140 46.87 -27.50 46.86
N GLY A 141 46.35 -27.80 45.67
CA GLY A 141 46.33 -26.88 44.52
C GLY A 141 47.65 -26.80 43.75
N ASN A 142 48.64 -27.64 44.05
CA ASN A 142 49.96 -27.61 43.42
C ASN A 142 50.33 -28.91 42.68
N HIS A 143 49.43 -29.90 42.62
CA HIS A 143 49.70 -31.25 42.10
C HIS A 143 48.95 -31.58 40.80
N GLY A 144 48.45 -30.58 40.06
CA GLY A 144 47.70 -30.80 38.82
C GLY A 144 46.22 -31.13 39.06
N GLU A 145 45.65 -30.61 40.15
CA GLU A 145 44.21 -30.69 40.46
C GLU A 145 43.38 -29.74 39.60
N ASP A 146 43.40 -29.97 38.29
CA ASP A 146 42.65 -29.16 37.33
C ASP A 146 41.18 -29.58 37.33
N ILE A 147 40.27 -28.61 37.41
CA ILE A 147 38.84 -28.84 37.19
C ILE A 147 38.45 -28.24 35.85
N THR A 148 37.83 -29.03 34.98
CA THR A 148 37.25 -28.57 33.71
C THR A 148 35.74 -28.79 33.70
N VAL A 149 34.97 -27.74 33.44
CA VAL A 149 33.50 -27.78 33.34
C VAL A 149 33.06 -27.46 31.92
N LYS A 150 32.33 -28.37 31.27
CA LYS A 150 31.90 -28.26 29.86
C LYS A 150 30.39 -28.38 29.76
N ASN A 151 29.70 -27.30 29.42
CA ASN A 151 28.24 -27.28 29.26
C ASN A 151 27.48 -28.00 30.40
N ALA A 152 27.97 -27.89 31.63
CA ALA A 152 27.45 -28.58 32.79
C ALA A 152 27.06 -27.58 33.89
N LYS A 153 26.23 -28.04 34.83
CA LYS A 153 25.86 -27.26 36.01
C LYS A 153 26.50 -27.88 37.24
N ILE A 154 27.22 -27.09 38.02
CA ILE A 154 27.77 -27.48 39.33
C ILE A 154 27.21 -26.52 40.38
N THR A 155 26.60 -27.07 41.42
CA THR A 155 26.29 -26.38 42.67
C THR A 155 27.17 -26.99 43.75
N ALA A 156 28.16 -26.25 44.27
CA ALA A 156 29.07 -26.73 45.30
C ALA A 156 28.89 -25.94 46.60
N GLU A 157 28.86 -26.64 47.75
CA GLU A 157 28.71 -26.05 49.08
C GLU A 157 29.67 -26.75 50.06
N GLY A 158 30.60 -25.99 50.65
CA GLY A 158 31.57 -26.49 51.63
C GLY A 158 31.55 -25.69 52.92
N THR A 159 31.18 -26.30 54.06
CA THR A 159 30.73 -25.51 55.22
C THR A 159 31.83 -24.83 56.06
N SER A 160 33.06 -25.37 56.12
CA SER A 160 34.11 -24.81 56.98
C SER A 160 35.32 -24.20 56.26
N GLU A 161 35.70 -24.69 55.08
CA GLU A 161 36.93 -24.26 54.39
C GLU A 161 36.66 -23.53 53.06
N GLY A 162 35.79 -24.06 52.20
CA GLY A 162 35.41 -23.41 50.93
C GLY A 162 34.61 -24.32 50.00
N SER A 163 33.80 -23.79 49.11
CA SER A 163 32.94 -24.59 48.23
C SER A 163 33.69 -25.27 47.10
N ILE A 164 34.66 -24.58 46.50
CA ILE A 164 35.60 -25.14 45.53
C ILE A 164 37.01 -24.60 45.87
N GLY A 165 37.92 -25.47 46.31
CA GLY A 165 39.25 -25.05 46.79
C GLY A 165 40.30 -26.14 46.79
N ASN A 166 41.55 -25.79 47.12
CA ASN A 166 42.73 -26.64 46.96
C ASN A 166 42.90 -27.21 45.54
N ILE A 167 42.53 -26.44 44.51
CA ILE A 167 42.64 -26.83 43.10
C ILE A 167 43.68 -25.97 42.37
N ALA A 168 44.35 -26.56 41.37
CA ALA A 168 45.40 -25.88 40.62
C ALA A 168 44.83 -24.94 39.56
N SER A 169 43.74 -25.33 38.90
CA SER A 169 43.06 -24.51 37.90
C SER A 169 41.57 -24.83 37.80
N LEU A 170 40.80 -23.86 37.32
CA LEU A 170 39.39 -24.02 36.96
C LEU A 170 39.15 -23.53 35.53
N ALA A 171 38.98 -24.45 34.60
CA ALA A 171 38.63 -24.18 33.20
C ALA A 171 37.12 -24.35 32.97
N MET A 172 36.53 -23.42 32.21
CA MET A 172 35.10 -23.44 31.88
C MET A 172 34.92 -23.30 30.37
N GLU A 173 34.28 -24.28 29.73
CA GLU A 173 33.92 -24.27 28.32
C GLU A 173 32.40 -24.10 28.18
N GLY A 174 31.96 -22.93 27.71
CA GLY A 174 30.54 -22.60 27.61
C GLY A 174 29.86 -22.35 28.96
N CYS A 175 30.62 -22.23 30.05
CA CYS A 175 30.11 -22.01 31.41
C CYS A 175 30.68 -20.75 32.06
N ALA A 176 30.01 -20.27 33.10
CA ALA A 176 30.49 -19.19 33.96
C ALA A 176 30.10 -19.44 35.43
N ILE A 177 30.84 -18.83 36.37
CA ILE A 177 30.42 -18.73 37.77
C ILE A 177 29.30 -17.68 37.82
N ILE A 178 28.09 -18.10 38.16
CA ILE A 178 26.89 -17.24 38.20
C ILE A 178 26.45 -16.90 39.63
N GLU A 179 26.94 -17.64 40.63
CA GLU A 179 26.63 -17.38 42.03
C GLU A 179 27.83 -17.77 42.93
N PRO A 180 28.26 -16.92 43.87
CA PRO A 180 27.81 -15.53 44.03
C PRO A 180 28.34 -14.64 42.89
N VAL A 181 27.61 -13.57 42.58
CA VAL A 181 28.00 -12.61 41.54
C VAL A 181 29.35 -11.98 41.90
N GLY A 182 30.29 -11.97 40.94
CA GLY A 182 31.64 -11.43 41.12
C GLY A 182 32.66 -12.41 41.67
N ALA A 183 32.27 -13.65 42.03
CA ALA A 183 33.24 -14.68 42.35
C ALA A 183 34.01 -15.12 41.11
N ALA A 184 35.30 -15.40 41.29
CA ALA A 184 36.20 -15.88 40.24
C ALA A 184 37.14 -16.93 40.81
N PHE A 185 37.80 -17.68 39.92
CA PHE A 185 38.95 -18.50 40.33
C PHE A 185 40.11 -17.58 40.72
N ASP A 186 40.67 -17.79 41.91
CA ASP A 186 41.83 -17.08 42.42
C ASP A 186 42.99 -18.08 42.55
N GLU A 187 44.01 -17.89 41.71
CA GLU A 187 45.20 -18.74 41.68
C GLU A 187 45.97 -18.73 43.00
N SER A 188 45.99 -17.60 43.72
CA SER A 188 46.72 -17.46 44.99
C SER A 188 46.04 -18.15 46.16
N LEU A 189 44.71 -18.27 46.09
CA LEU A 189 43.89 -18.96 47.09
C LEU A 189 43.56 -20.41 46.68
N HIS A 190 44.01 -20.85 45.50
CA HIS A 190 43.78 -22.19 44.95
C HIS A 190 42.29 -22.57 44.91
N GLY A 191 41.38 -21.65 44.55
CA GLY A 191 39.95 -21.93 44.57
C GLY A 191 39.05 -20.79 44.09
N VAL A 192 37.73 -20.98 44.19
CA VAL A 192 36.75 -19.94 43.87
C VAL A 192 36.63 -18.97 45.05
N ALA A 193 36.94 -17.71 44.79
CA ALA A 193 37.02 -16.66 45.79
C ALA A 193 36.12 -15.46 45.45
N LEU A 194 35.70 -14.75 46.49
CA LEU A 194 35.01 -13.47 46.42
C LEU A 194 35.60 -12.55 47.49
N ASN A 195 35.91 -11.31 47.13
CA ASN A 195 36.47 -10.31 48.06
C ASN A 195 37.77 -10.78 48.78
N GLY A 196 38.63 -11.52 48.07
CA GLY A 196 39.94 -11.96 48.58
C GLY A 196 39.90 -13.13 49.58
N ALA A 197 38.78 -13.86 49.66
CA ALA A 197 38.66 -15.09 50.45
C ALA A 197 37.90 -16.17 49.68
N LEU A 198 38.19 -17.44 49.97
CA LEU A 198 37.44 -18.56 49.40
C LEU A 198 35.95 -18.46 49.77
N VAL A 199 35.08 -18.70 48.79
CA VAL A 199 33.64 -18.71 49.02
C VAL A 199 33.28 -19.96 49.84
N LYS A 200 32.77 -19.78 51.07
CA LYS A 200 32.31 -20.86 51.96
C LYS A 200 30.82 -21.16 51.84
N ASP A 201 30.10 -20.31 51.13
CA ASP A 201 28.70 -20.52 50.78
C ASP A 201 28.59 -21.17 49.39
N LYS A 202 27.35 -21.38 48.93
CA LYS A 202 27.06 -21.97 47.63
C LYS A 202 27.78 -21.26 46.46
N VAL A 203 28.50 -22.05 45.66
CA VAL A 203 29.04 -21.66 44.36
C VAL A 203 28.25 -22.35 43.25
N VAL A 204 27.79 -21.59 42.26
CA VAL A 204 27.09 -22.13 41.09
C VAL A 204 27.88 -21.81 39.82
N ILE A 205 28.30 -22.86 39.12
CA ILE A 205 28.83 -22.81 37.76
C ILE A 205 27.74 -23.36 36.84
N ALA A 206 27.38 -22.63 35.79
CA ALA A 206 26.34 -23.05 34.85
C ALA A 206 26.68 -22.61 33.42
N PRO A 207 26.04 -23.18 32.38
CA PRO A 207 26.18 -22.69 31.02
C PRO A 207 25.97 -21.17 30.96
N ALA A 208 26.91 -20.46 30.35
CA ALA A 208 26.83 -19.02 30.21
C ALA A 208 25.66 -18.67 29.26
N SER A 209 24.82 -17.72 29.66
CA SER A 209 23.83 -17.15 28.75
C SER A 209 24.55 -16.56 27.54
N ALA A 210 24.14 -16.95 26.32
CA ALA A 210 24.66 -16.32 25.11
C ALA A 210 24.46 -14.79 25.18
N PRO A 211 25.46 -13.99 24.74
CA PRO A 211 25.32 -12.54 24.69
C PRO A 211 24.09 -12.19 23.85
N VAL A 212 23.28 -11.27 24.36
CA VAL A 212 22.07 -10.78 23.70
C VAL A 212 22.44 -9.53 22.93
N THR A 213 22.20 -9.54 21.63
CA THR A 213 22.37 -8.34 20.79
C THR A 213 21.12 -7.49 20.89
N GLU A 214 21.21 -6.32 21.50
CA GLU A 214 20.11 -5.36 21.55
C GLU A 214 20.10 -4.44 20.33
N TYR A 215 18.90 -4.06 19.88
CA TYR A 215 18.69 -3.11 18.79
C TYR A 215 18.19 -1.77 19.34
N GLU A 216 18.45 -0.67 18.64
CA GLU A 216 17.97 0.67 18.98
C GLU A 216 16.48 0.89 18.65
N LEU A 217 15.67 -0.11 19.00
CA LEU A 217 14.23 -0.17 18.80
C LEU A 217 13.56 -0.60 20.11
N ILE A 218 12.50 0.12 20.48
CA ILE A 218 11.67 -0.18 21.64
C ILE A 218 10.23 -0.29 21.14
N ILE A 219 9.55 -1.38 21.54
CA ILE A 219 8.16 -1.67 21.21
C ILE A 219 7.40 -1.88 22.52
N ALA A 220 6.38 -1.07 22.78
CA ALA A 220 5.61 -1.08 24.03
C ALA A 220 6.50 -1.14 25.29
N GLY A 221 7.56 -0.33 25.32
CA GLY A 221 8.54 -0.27 26.42
C GLY A 221 9.54 -1.43 26.52
N THR A 222 9.45 -2.43 25.64
CA THR A 222 10.42 -3.54 25.60
C THR A 222 11.50 -3.28 24.55
N LYS A 223 12.77 -3.40 24.95
CA LYS A 223 13.92 -3.35 24.05
C LYS A 223 13.94 -4.57 23.13
N VAL A 224 14.04 -4.33 21.82
CA VAL A 224 14.12 -5.41 20.82
C VAL A 224 15.55 -5.96 20.79
N ASN A 225 15.69 -7.28 20.67
CA ASN A 225 16.97 -8.00 20.63
C ASN A 225 16.90 -9.26 19.76
N ASP A 226 18.03 -9.94 19.57
CA ASP A 226 18.16 -11.16 18.76
C ASP A 226 17.27 -12.34 19.20
N LYS A 227 16.80 -12.34 20.45
CA LYS A 227 15.88 -13.37 20.97
C LYS A 227 14.42 -13.09 20.65
N ASN A 228 14.00 -11.83 20.60
CA ASN A 228 12.59 -11.45 20.43
C ASN A 228 12.26 -10.83 19.06
N CYS A 229 13.25 -10.44 18.25
CA CYS A 229 13.00 -9.68 17.01
C CYS A 229 12.14 -10.44 16.00
N SER A 230 12.21 -11.77 15.97
CA SER A 230 11.40 -12.60 15.05
C SER A 230 9.92 -12.68 15.43
N ASN A 231 9.57 -12.42 16.69
CA ASN A 231 8.21 -12.41 17.18
C ASN A 231 8.04 -11.49 18.40
N LEU A 232 7.45 -10.32 18.19
CA LEU A 232 7.23 -9.30 19.22
C LEU A 232 5.82 -9.37 19.83
N SER A 233 5.00 -10.36 19.42
CA SER A 233 3.63 -10.53 19.94
C SER A 233 3.56 -11.01 21.39
N GLU A 234 4.67 -11.49 21.95
CA GLU A 234 4.77 -11.87 23.37
C GLU A 234 4.93 -10.66 24.31
N ILE A 235 5.19 -9.47 23.76
CA ILE A 235 5.28 -8.23 24.54
C ILE A 235 3.89 -7.82 25.02
N GLU A 236 3.77 -7.49 26.30
CA GLU A 236 2.52 -7.00 26.88
C GLU A 236 2.00 -5.76 26.13
N GLY A 237 0.71 -5.77 25.78
CA GLY A 237 0.08 -4.69 25.01
C GLY A 237 0.21 -4.82 23.49
N VAL A 238 0.94 -5.82 22.98
CA VAL A 238 1.06 -6.13 21.55
C VAL A 238 0.13 -7.27 21.15
N LYS A 239 -0.58 -7.11 20.03
CA LYS A 239 -1.44 -8.13 19.39
C LYS A 239 -1.23 -8.10 17.87
N GLY A 240 -1.63 -9.18 17.20
CA GLY A 240 -1.40 -9.36 15.76
C GLY A 240 0.06 -9.72 15.47
N THR A 241 0.49 -9.56 14.22
CA THR A 241 1.85 -9.94 13.82
C THR A 241 2.76 -8.71 13.84
N VAL A 242 3.76 -8.76 14.73
CA VAL A 242 4.81 -7.74 14.85
C VAL A 242 6.16 -8.45 14.84
N LYS A 243 7.03 -8.08 13.90
CA LYS A 243 8.38 -8.65 13.78
C LYS A 243 9.36 -7.61 13.24
N TYR A 244 10.59 -7.67 13.72
CA TYR A 244 11.70 -6.84 13.28
C TYR A 244 12.77 -7.70 12.61
N ASP A 245 13.09 -7.36 11.37
CA ASP A 245 14.21 -7.93 10.63
C ASP A 245 15.43 -6.99 10.74
N PRO A 246 16.49 -7.39 11.46
CA PRO A 246 17.68 -6.56 11.63
C PRO A 246 18.54 -6.44 10.36
N GLU A 247 18.44 -7.37 9.41
CA GLU A 247 19.24 -7.33 8.17
C GLU A 247 18.71 -6.25 7.23
N THR A 248 17.38 -6.15 7.11
CA THR A 248 16.71 -5.15 6.26
C THR A 248 16.23 -3.92 7.03
N LYS A 249 16.47 -3.87 8.35
CA LYS A 249 15.96 -2.82 9.26
C LYS A 249 14.45 -2.60 9.10
N THR A 250 13.70 -3.68 8.92
CA THR A 250 12.26 -3.63 8.64
C THR A 250 11.44 -4.10 9.84
N LEU A 251 10.65 -3.21 10.41
CA LEU A 251 9.59 -3.54 11.37
C LEU A 251 8.29 -3.77 10.60
N THR A 252 7.77 -4.99 10.60
CA THR A 252 6.49 -5.33 9.96
C THR A 252 5.38 -5.33 11.00
N LEU A 253 4.29 -4.62 10.68
CA LEU A 253 3.01 -4.66 11.38
C LEU A 253 1.96 -5.27 10.44
N GLU A 254 1.35 -6.37 10.84
CA GLU A 254 0.27 -7.02 10.10
C GLU A 254 -0.92 -7.29 11.04
N ASP A 255 -2.02 -6.59 10.78
CA ASP A 255 -3.22 -6.56 11.62
C ASP A 255 -2.90 -6.38 13.12
N ALA A 256 -1.89 -5.55 13.40
CA ALA A 256 -1.31 -5.39 14.72
C ALA A 256 -2.06 -4.35 15.57
N THR A 257 -2.13 -4.60 16.88
CA THR A 257 -2.55 -3.60 17.86
C THR A 257 -1.47 -3.44 18.92
N ILE A 258 -1.01 -2.21 19.15
CA ILE A 258 -0.05 -1.88 20.22
C ILE A 258 -0.69 -0.80 21.08
N ASN A 259 -0.98 -1.08 22.35
CA ASN A 259 -1.63 -0.13 23.26
C ASN A 259 -0.90 -0.09 24.61
N ILE A 260 -0.35 1.07 24.97
CA ILE A 260 0.47 1.26 26.17
C ILE A 260 0.16 2.60 26.88
N GLU A 261 0.19 2.59 28.21
CA GLU A 261 -0.28 3.72 29.04
C GLU A 261 0.81 4.72 29.47
N LYS A 262 2.10 4.41 29.27
CA LYS A 262 3.18 5.24 29.85
C LYS A 262 4.35 5.52 28.91
N GLU A 263 4.40 4.89 27.76
CA GLU A 263 5.53 4.98 26.83
C GLU A 263 5.05 5.15 25.39
N ASN A 264 6.01 5.22 24.47
CA ASN A 264 5.71 5.17 23.05
C ASN A 264 5.34 3.74 22.64
N ALA A 265 4.38 3.62 21.73
CA ALA A 265 4.08 2.31 21.12
C ALA A 265 5.31 1.83 20.32
N ILE A 266 5.95 2.75 19.59
CA ILE A 266 7.21 2.54 18.89
C ILE A 266 8.17 3.70 19.19
N TYR A 267 9.39 3.38 19.60
CA TYR A 267 10.49 4.34 19.66
C TYR A 267 11.74 3.79 18.96
N SER A 268 12.35 4.58 18.08
CA SER A 268 13.51 4.12 17.29
C SER A 268 14.63 5.16 17.15
N VAL A 269 15.86 4.68 17.23
CA VAL A 269 17.08 5.42 16.85
C VAL A 269 17.82 4.69 15.72
N ILE A 270 17.14 3.77 15.02
CA ILE A 270 17.73 3.03 13.90
C ILE A 270 17.75 3.92 12.65
N ASP A 271 18.95 4.09 12.08
CA ASP A 271 19.14 4.81 10.82
C ASP A 271 18.56 4.03 9.63
N GLY A 272 17.51 4.59 9.02
CA GLY A 272 16.80 4.02 7.88
C GLY A 272 15.80 2.93 8.25
N LEU A 273 15.09 3.05 9.38
CA LEU A 273 14.04 2.08 9.74
C LEU A 273 12.91 2.11 8.71
N THR A 274 12.53 0.94 8.21
CA THR A 274 11.30 0.77 7.42
C THR A 274 10.20 0.19 8.29
N LEU A 275 9.10 0.93 8.48
CA LEU A 275 7.86 0.46 9.10
C LEU A 275 6.91 -0.03 8.01
N LYS A 276 6.83 -1.34 7.82
CA LYS A 276 5.98 -1.98 6.82
C LYS A 276 4.61 -2.31 7.42
N VAL A 277 3.56 -1.62 6.97
CA VAL A 277 2.17 -1.77 7.41
C VAL A 277 1.37 -2.61 6.43
N VAL A 278 0.80 -3.71 6.91
CA VAL A 278 -0.05 -4.65 6.16
C VAL A 278 -1.36 -4.82 6.91
N GLY A 279 -2.48 -4.92 6.20
CA GLY A 279 -3.79 -5.01 6.84
C GLY A 279 -4.16 -3.74 7.62
N ASN A 280 -4.87 -3.87 8.74
CA ASN A 280 -5.32 -2.75 9.56
C ASN A 280 -4.63 -2.74 10.92
N ASN A 281 -3.75 -1.77 11.12
CA ASN A 281 -2.93 -1.65 12.33
C ASN A 281 -3.42 -0.49 13.20
N THR A 282 -3.32 -0.65 14.53
CA THR A 282 -3.72 0.37 15.51
C THR A 282 -2.68 0.52 16.61
N LEU A 283 -2.09 1.71 16.70
CA LEU A 283 -1.10 2.07 17.71
C LEU A 283 -1.67 3.15 18.61
N LYS A 284 -1.57 2.94 19.92
CA LYS A 284 -1.96 3.90 20.94
C LYS A 284 -0.83 4.08 21.95
N GLY A 285 -0.27 5.28 21.96
CA GLY A 285 0.72 5.72 22.95
C GLY A 285 0.15 6.82 23.83
N THR A 286 0.78 7.02 24.98
CA THR A 286 0.29 8.05 25.91
C THR A 286 0.90 9.42 25.65
N ASN A 287 2.22 9.52 25.55
CA ASN A 287 2.94 10.75 25.23
C ASN A 287 3.06 10.90 23.71
N THR A 288 4.01 10.19 23.10
CA THR A 288 4.10 10.08 21.63
C THR A 288 3.79 8.63 21.24
N ALA A 289 3.00 8.39 20.19
CA ALA A 289 2.71 7.00 19.80
C ALA A 289 3.84 6.38 18.98
N ILE A 290 4.34 7.09 17.96
CA ILE A 290 5.54 6.73 17.19
C ILE A 290 6.54 7.87 17.30
N GLY A 291 7.69 7.64 17.92
CA GLY A 291 8.77 8.62 18.03
C GLY A 291 10.07 8.08 17.48
N PHE A 292 10.84 8.90 16.76
CA PHE A 292 12.11 8.46 16.19
C PHE A 292 13.11 9.60 15.99
N GLN A 293 14.40 9.27 16.08
CA GLN A 293 15.51 10.24 16.00
C GLN A 293 16.39 10.08 14.75
N LYS A 294 16.08 9.08 13.92
CA LYS A 294 16.78 8.79 12.67
C LYS A 294 15.78 8.52 11.55
N PRO A 295 16.16 8.69 10.27
CA PRO A 295 15.23 8.61 9.15
C PRO A 295 14.35 7.35 9.17
N MET A 296 13.04 7.54 9.00
CA MET A 296 12.05 6.47 8.96
C MET A 296 11.22 6.53 7.67
N THR A 297 10.92 5.37 7.10
CA THR A 297 9.95 5.19 6.02
C THR A 297 8.78 4.36 6.50
N ILE A 298 7.54 4.80 6.25
CA ILE A 298 6.31 4.04 6.49
C ILE A 298 5.71 3.63 5.14
N THR A 299 5.52 2.33 4.91
CA THR A 299 5.08 1.77 3.60
C THR A 299 4.29 0.47 3.76
N GLY A 300 3.75 -0.13 2.69
CA GLY A 300 3.28 -1.53 2.71
C GLY A 300 1.82 -1.78 2.28
N GLY A 301 1.10 -0.75 1.84
CA GLY A 301 -0.28 -0.87 1.32
C GLY A 301 -1.38 -0.91 2.40
N GLY A 302 -1.02 -1.20 3.65
CA GLY A 302 -1.96 -1.27 4.76
C GLY A 302 -2.43 0.08 5.30
N MET A 303 -3.33 0.00 6.28
CA MET A 303 -3.80 1.14 7.08
C MET A 303 -3.09 1.12 8.45
N LEU A 304 -2.62 2.29 8.89
CA LEU A 304 -2.05 2.50 10.21
C LEU A 304 -2.80 3.63 10.93
N ASN A 305 -3.51 3.27 11.98
CA ASN A 305 -4.16 4.20 12.89
C ASN A 305 -3.23 4.46 14.06
N VAL A 306 -2.87 5.72 14.30
CA VAL A 306 -1.93 6.13 15.34
C VAL A 306 -2.61 7.18 16.22
N GLU A 307 -2.76 6.87 17.49
CA GLU A 307 -3.35 7.79 18.47
C GLU A 307 -2.37 8.07 19.60
N SER A 308 -2.13 9.36 19.86
CA SER A 308 -1.56 9.84 21.11
C SER A 308 -2.63 10.54 21.96
N THR A 309 -2.62 10.27 23.26
CA THR A 309 -3.56 10.92 24.20
C THR A 309 -3.05 12.21 24.83
N LYS A 310 -1.76 12.54 24.71
CA LYS A 310 -1.16 13.72 25.37
C LYS A 310 -0.31 14.61 24.49
N GLU A 311 0.40 14.06 23.50
CA GLU A 311 1.30 14.84 22.64
C GLU A 311 1.04 14.47 21.17
N THR A 312 2.08 14.12 20.43
CA THR A 312 2.07 13.88 18.99
C THR A 312 1.80 12.41 18.64
N ALA A 313 1.00 12.15 17.61
CA ALA A 313 0.82 10.77 17.13
C ALA A 313 2.11 10.23 16.46
N ILE A 314 2.67 10.95 15.49
CA ILE A 314 3.93 10.58 14.82
C ILE A 314 4.92 11.74 14.91
N TYR A 315 6.06 11.51 15.57
CA TYR A 315 7.03 12.54 15.91
C TYR A 315 8.43 12.22 15.36
N ALA A 316 8.87 13.03 14.40
CA ALA A 316 10.18 12.96 13.76
C ALA A 316 11.17 13.92 14.45
N VAL A 317 11.93 13.43 15.42
CA VAL A 317 12.80 14.28 16.26
C VAL A 317 14.09 14.62 15.51
N GLY A 318 14.18 15.82 14.92
CA GLY A 318 15.38 16.29 14.22
C GLY A 318 15.72 15.47 12.97
N THR A 319 14.72 14.88 12.32
CA THR A 319 14.96 13.88 11.26
C THR A 319 13.87 13.86 10.19
N THR A 320 14.02 12.96 9.20
CA THR A 320 13.13 12.88 8.05
C THR A 320 12.13 11.72 8.16
N LEU A 321 10.91 11.98 7.68
CA LEU A 321 9.84 11.00 7.57
C LEU A 321 9.42 10.87 6.11
N VAL A 322 9.41 9.64 5.60
CA VAL A 322 8.80 9.29 4.32
C VAL A 322 7.56 8.43 4.56
N ILE A 323 6.43 8.80 3.97
CA ILE A 323 5.20 8.00 3.97
C ILE A 323 4.89 7.68 2.51
N GLU A 324 4.88 6.41 2.15
CA GLU A 324 4.63 5.98 0.78
C GLU A 324 3.69 4.78 0.70
N ASP A 325 2.85 4.75 -0.34
CA ASP A 325 2.02 3.59 -0.69
C ASP A 325 1.23 2.97 0.49
N CYS A 326 0.69 3.79 1.39
CA CYS A 326 -0.10 3.33 2.54
C CYS A 326 -1.17 4.35 2.97
N THR A 327 -2.00 3.97 3.94
CA THR A 327 -2.98 4.87 4.57
C THR A 327 -2.62 5.12 6.03
N ILE A 328 -2.46 6.38 6.42
CA ILE A 328 -2.17 6.80 7.79
C ILE A 328 -3.33 7.63 8.34
N ASN A 329 -3.78 7.31 9.55
CA ASN A 329 -4.66 8.15 10.35
C ASN A 329 -3.95 8.50 11.66
N ALA A 330 -3.36 9.68 11.76
CA ALA A 330 -2.57 10.12 12.90
C ALA A 330 -3.35 11.17 13.71
N LYS A 331 -3.59 10.88 15.00
CA LYS A 331 -4.33 11.76 15.91
C LYS A 331 -3.53 11.97 17.18
N GLY A 332 -3.01 13.18 17.36
CA GLY A 332 -2.40 13.61 18.63
C GLY A 332 -3.24 14.66 19.32
N LEU A 333 -2.99 14.84 20.62
CA LEU A 333 -3.57 15.97 21.35
C LEU A 333 -2.87 17.27 20.94
N ASP A 334 -1.55 17.23 20.81
CA ASP A 334 -0.73 18.35 20.36
C ASP A 334 -0.69 18.39 18.83
N CYS A 335 0.00 17.42 18.22
CA CYS A 335 0.17 17.34 16.77
C CYS A 335 -0.25 15.99 16.19
N GLY A 336 -0.79 15.98 14.96
CA GLY A 336 -1.03 14.73 14.24
C GLY A 336 0.30 14.10 13.81
N ILE A 337 1.05 14.85 13.00
CA ILE A 337 2.39 14.48 12.53
C ILE A 337 3.27 15.72 12.67
N SER A 338 4.41 15.62 13.36
CA SER A 338 5.31 16.77 13.52
C SER A 338 6.79 16.41 13.45
N GLY A 339 7.62 17.39 13.10
CA GLY A 339 9.03 17.42 13.50
C GLY A 339 9.19 18.02 14.90
N ASN A 340 10.42 18.41 15.29
CA ASN A 340 10.78 18.97 16.60
C ASN A 340 10.59 20.49 16.67
N ASP A 341 11.11 21.21 15.69
CA ASP A 341 11.16 22.66 15.71
C ASP A 341 11.06 23.31 14.32
N GLY A 342 10.93 22.51 13.26
CA GLY A 342 10.93 23.02 11.89
C GLY A 342 12.32 23.49 11.44
N GLU A 343 13.37 23.12 12.17
CA GLU A 343 14.76 23.42 11.84
C GLU A 343 15.54 22.12 11.54
N ASN A 344 16.88 22.19 11.51
CA ASN A 344 17.79 21.03 11.52
C ASN A 344 17.57 19.95 10.43
N GLY A 345 16.92 20.28 9.32
CA GLY A 345 16.73 19.38 8.18
C GLY A 345 15.54 18.42 8.32
N GLU A 346 14.59 18.72 9.21
CA GLU A 346 13.33 17.99 9.40
C GLU A 346 12.45 18.09 8.15
N GLN A 347 12.15 16.95 7.52
CA GLN A 347 11.43 16.92 6.25
C GLN A 347 10.37 15.83 6.26
N LEU A 348 9.18 16.17 5.77
CA LEU A 348 8.11 15.22 5.53
C LEU A 348 7.94 15.02 4.04
N THR A 349 8.02 13.77 3.58
CA THR A 349 7.73 13.39 2.19
C THR A 349 6.56 12.42 2.15
N ILE A 350 5.56 12.71 1.32
CA ILE A 350 4.37 11.88 1.14
C ILE A 350 4.26 11.50 -0.35
N LYS A 351 4.27 10.19 -0.65
CA LYS A 351 4.26 9.65 -2.01
C LYS A 351 3.11 8.67 -2.20
N ASN A 352 2.18 8.94 -3.10
CA ASN A 352 1.05 8.04 -3.43
C ASN A 352 0.30 7.49 -2.19
N ALA A 353 0.30 8.22 -1.09
CA ALA A 353 -0.26 7.79 0.19
C ALA A 353 -1.51 8.62 0.52
N LYS A 354 -2.32 8.09 1.44
CA LYS A 354 -3.42 8.83 2.05
C LYS A 354 -3.11 9.07 3.52
N VAL A 355 -2.94 10.32 3.90
CA VAL A 355 -2.62 10.75 5.26
C VAL A 355 -3.75 11.62 5.79
N THR A 356 -4.35 11.20 6.89
CA THR A 356 -5.23 12.04 7.71
C THR A 356 -4.49 12.37 9.00
N ALA A 357 -4.31 13.65 9.29
CA ALA A 357 -3.65 14.11 10.50
C ALA A 357 -4.58 15.04 11.30
N GLU A 358 -4.70 14.80 12.59
CA GLU A 358 -5.46 15.62 13.54
C GLU A 358 -4.58 15.98 14.73
N GLY A 359 -4.38 17.28 14.96
CA GLY A 359 -3.66 17.85 16.10
C GLY A 359 -4.30 19.17 16.50
N LYS A 360 -4.25 19.54 17.79
CA LYS A 360 -4.96 20.72 18.30
C LYS A 360 -4.05 21.86 18.73
N GLU A 361 -3.04 21.59 19.55
CA GLU A 361 -2.25 22.66 20.17
C GLU A 361 -1.19 23.22 19.21
N GLY A 362 -0.29 22.37 18.70
CA GLY A 362 0.76 22.73 17.74
C GLY A 362 0.28 22.80 16.29
N GLY A 363 -0.49 21.81 15.84
CA GLY A 363 -1.08 21.76 14.49
C GLY A 363 -1.24 20.33 13.96
N SER A 364 -2.03 20.14 12.92
CA SER A 364 -2.25 18.80 12.36
C SER A 364 -0.99 18.22 11.70
N VAL A 365 -0.28 19.06 10.93
CA VAL A 365 1.00 18.76 10.29
C VAL A 365 1.90 20.00 10.44
N CYS A 366 2.92 19.93 11.28
CA CYS A 366 3.75 21.09 11.64
C CYS A 366 5.19 20.71 11.99
N ASP A 367 5.99 21.72 12.34
CA ASP A 367 7.39 21.61 12.74
C ASP A 367 8.27 20.87 11.72
N PHE A 368 8.00 21.07 10.42
CA PHE A 368 8.88 20.59 9.34
C PHE A 368 9.48 21.76 8.59
N VAL A 369 10.73 21.61 8.11
CA VAL A 369 11.37 22.54 7.18
C VAL A 369 10.66 22.48 5.82
N THR A 370 10.34 21.27 5.35
CA THR A 370 9.66 21.06 4.07
C THR A 370 8.60 19.97 4.14
N LEU A 371 7.54 20.15 3.35
CA LEU A 371 6.60 19.10 2.97
C LEU A 371 6.70 18.87 1.46
N THR A 372 7.19 17.68 1.07
CA THR A 372 7.22 17.24 -0.32
C THR A 372 6.07 16.27 -0.58
N MET A 373 5.30 16.53 -1.63
CA MET A 373 4.18 15.68 -2.05
C MET A 373 4.40 15.20 -3.49
N GLU A 374 4.43 13.88 -3.69
CA GLU A 374 4.57 13.24 -5.01
C GLU A 374 3.30 12.43 -5.31
N GLY A 375 2.54 12.83 -6.34
CA GLY A 375 1.25 12.20 -6.66
C GLY A 375 0.13 12.51 -5.65
N CYS A 376 0.36 13.42 -4.70
CA CYS A 376 -0.57 13.78 -3.64
C CYS A 376 -0.84 15.30 -3.61
N VAL A 377 -1.99 15.69 -3.04
CA VAL A 377 -2.34 17.08 -2.72
C VAL A 377 -3.07 17.16 -1.38
N ILE A 378 -3.03 18.32 -0.74
CA ILE A 378 -3.89 18.62 0.41
C ILE A 378 -5.32 18.78 -0.10
N THR A 379 -6.23 17.92 0.34
CA THR A 379 -7.64 17.91 -0.06
C THR A 379 -8.56 18.50 1.01
N GLU A 380 -8.13 18.50 2.28
CA GLU A 380 -8.89 19.05 3.39
C GLU A 380 -7.94 19.71 4.40
N PRO A 381 -8.23 20.93 4.88
CA PRO A 381 -9.29 21.81 4.37
C PRO A 381 -8.94 22.38 3.00
N VAL A 382 -9.95 22.71 2.20
CA VAL A 382 -9.76 23.31 0.87
C VAL A 382 -9.02 24.65 1.00
N GLY A 383 -7.96 24.81 0.21
CA GLY A 383 -7.14 26.03 0.21
C GLY A 383 -6.00 26.03 1.23
N ALA A 384 -5.86 25.00 2.07
CA ALA A 384 -4.66 24.86 2.89
C ALA A 384 -3.45 24.50 2.04
N ALA A 385 -2.29 25.02 2.45
CA ALA A 385 -1.00 24.78 1.82
C ALA A 385 0.10 24.70 2.89
N PHE A 386 1.24 24.10 2.53
CA PHE A 386 2.43 24.20 3.38
C PHE A 386 2.93 25.65 3.41
N ASN A 387 3.18 26.16 4.60
CA ASN A 387 3.71 27.50 4.83
C ASN A 387 5.07 27.38 5.51
N GLU A 388 6.12 27.71 4.76
CA GLU A 388 7.52 27.63 5.22
C GLU A 388 7.78 28.49 6.48
N SER A 389 7.14 29.65 6.61
CA SER A 389 7.33 30.53 7.78
C SER A 389 6.59 30.07 9.03
N LEU A 390 5.61 29.19 8.87
CA LEU A 390 4.88 28.56 9.98
C LEU A 390 5.32 27.10 10.18
N HIS A 391 6.26 26.60 9.37
CA HIS A 391 6.79 25.24 9.41
C HIS A 391 5.71 24.15 9.32
N GLY A 392 4.59 24.40 8.62
CA GLY A 392 3.47 23.46 8.63
C GLY A 392 2.34 23.76 7.65
N VAL A 393 1.32 22.91 7.67
CA VAL A 393 0.11 23.09 6.85
C VAL A 393 -0.77 24.17 7.47
N ALA A 394 -1.02 25.23 6.71
CA ALA A 394 -1.70 26.43 7.15
C ALA A 394 -2.88 26.80 6.24
N LEU A 395 -3.90 27.43 6.83
CA LEU A 395 -5.03 28.03 6.15
C LEU A 395 -5.24 29.44 6.71
N ASN A 396 -5.44 30.43 5.85
CA ASN A 396 -5.66 31.83 6.25
C ASN A 396 -4.56 32.41 7.18
N GLY A 397 -3.31 32.01 6.97
CA GLY A 397 -2.16 32.53 7.72
C GLY A 397 -1.96 31.93 9.12
N ALA A 398 -2.67 30.85 9.47
CA ALA A 398 -2.48 30.11 10.71
C ALA A 398 -2.39 28.60 10.44
N LEU A 399 -1.65 27.88 11.30
CA LEU A 399 -1.60 26.41 11.25
C LEU A 399 -2.99 25.82 11.39
N VAL A 400 -3.28 24.77 10.61
CA VAL A 400 -4.51 24.01 10.76
C VAL A 400 -4.43 23.21 12.06
N LYS A 401 -5.40 23.38 12.95
CA LYS A 401 -5.50 22.76 14.29
C LYS A 401 -6.67 21.79 14.43
N ASP A 402 -7.12 21.30 13.28
CA ASP A 402 -8.21 20.34 13.16
C ASP A 402 -7.72 19.19 12.27
N LYS A 403 -8.45 18.88 11.19
CA LYS A 403 -8.15 17.78 10.30
C LYS A 403 -7.43 18.27 9.05
N VAL A 404 -6.31 17.65 8.74
CA VAL A 404 -5.63 17.75 7.44
C VAL A 404 -5.74 16.41 6.73
N VAL A 405 -6.19 16.42 5.47
CA VAL A 405 -6.17 15.25 4.61
C VAL A 405 -5.26 15.54 3.42
N ILE A 406 -4.24 14.71 3.26
CA ILE A 406 -3.37 14.65 2.10
C ILE A 406 -3.65 13.33 1.42
N GLY A 407 -4.04 13.37 0.16
CA GLY A 407 -4.40 12.17 -0.59
C GLY A 407 -3.95 12.25 -2.03
N PRO A 408 -4.15 11.19 -2.81
CA PRO A 408 -3.84 11.18 -4.23
C PRO A 408 -4.41 12.42 -4.92
N ALA A 409 -3.61 13.05 -5.77
CA ALA A 409 -4.08 14.13 -6.62
C ALA A 409 -5.30 13.62 -7.43
N PRO A 410 -6.41 14.38 -7.50
CA PRO A 410 -7.51 14.00 -8.37
C PRO A 410 -6.96 13.84 -9.79
N ALA A 411 -7.35 12.75 -10.47
CA ALA A 411 -6.93 12.52 -11.84
C ALA A 411 -7.27 13.73 -12.72
N PRO A 412 -6.36 14.16 -13.62
CA PRO A 412 -6.65 15.22 -14.56
C PRO A 412 -7.90 14.84 -15.36
N ILE A 413 -8.89 15.73 -15.37
CA ILE A 413 -10.15 15.51 -16.07
C ILE A 413 -9.94 15.93 -17.52
N THR A 414 -10.18 15.03 -18.46
CA THR A 414 -10.17 15.38 -19.88
C THR A 414 -11.42 16.21 -20.22
N GLU A 415 -11.22 17.48 -20.59
CA GLU A 415 -12.28 18.34 -21.10
C GLU A 415 -12.42 18.24 -22.62
N TYR A 416 -13.66 18.19 -23.11
CA TYR A 416 -13.95 18.18 -24.54
C TYR A 416 -14.23 19.59 -25.07
N GLU A 417 -13.98 19.83 -26.35
CA GLU A 417 -14.29 21.11 -27.02
C GLU A 417 -15.80 21.28 -27.30
N LEU A 418 -16.63 20.93 -26.33
CA LEU A 418 -18.08 20.97 -26.35
C LEU A 418 -18.61 21.64 -25.09
N VAL A 419 -19.56 22.55 -25.25
CA VAL A 419 -20.26 23.23 -24.17
C VAL A 419 -21.76 23.06 -24.38
N ILE A 420 -22.45 22.59 -23.34
CA ILE A 420 -23.91 22.39 -23.34
C ILE A 420 -24.49 23.23 -22.22
N ALA A 421 -25.45 24.10 -22.54
CA ALA A 421 -26.10 25.00 -21.59
C ALA A 421 -25.12 25.86 -20.75
N GLY A 422 -23.93 26.16 -21.30
CA GLY A 422 -22.86 26.89 -20.62
C GLY A 422 -21.94 26.05 -19.73
N THR A 423 -22.12 24.73 -19.68
CA THR A 423 -21.26 23.80 -18.95
C THR A 423 -20.33 23.07 -19.92
N LYS A 424 -19.03 23.06 -19.60
CA LYS A 424 -18.00 22.34 -20.35
C LYS A 424 -18.20 20.83 -20.18
N VAL A 425 -18.25 20.11 -21.30
CA VAL A 425 -18.36 18.64 -21.29
C VAL A 425 -16.98 18.03 -21.02
N ASN A 426 -16.92 16.97 -20.23
CA ASN A 426 -15.70 16.26 -19.84
C ASN A 426 -15.97 14.78 -19.61
N GLU A 427 -14.92 13.99 -19.39
CA GLU A 427 -15.01 12.53 -19.19
C GLU A 427 -15.91 12.09 -18.02
N LYS A 428 -16.19 12.98 -17.05
CA LYS A 428 -17.07 12.67 -15.91
C LYS A 428 -18.54 12.88 -16.22
N ASN A 429 -18.88 13.88 -17.05
CA ASN A 429 -20.27 14.25 -17.33
C ASN A 429 -20.76 13.85 -18.73
N CYS A 430 -19.87 13.44 -19.65
CA CYS A 430 -20.26 13.18 -21.04
C CYS A 430 -21.33 12.08 -21.18
N GLY A 431 -21.31 11.06 -20.32
CA GLY A 431 -22.29 9.97 -20.35
C GLY A 431 -23.72 10.38 -19.98
N ASN A 432 -23.89 11.47 -19.22
CA ASN A 432 -25.19 11.98 -18.78
C ASN A 432 -25.13 13.50 -18.55
N LEU A 433 -25.68 14.26 -19.49
CA LEU A 433 -25.71 15.73 -19.45
C LEU A 433 -27.03 16.29 -18.94
N SER A 434 -27.99 15.42 -18.58
CA SER A 434 -29.31 15.81 -18.08
C SER A 434 -29.27 16.44 -16.68
N GLU A 435 -28.13 16.36 -15.96
CA GLU A 435 -27.94 17.04 -14.67
C GLU A 435 -27.59 18.54 -14.81
N ILE A 436 -27.30 19.00 -16.03
CA ILE A 436 -26.98 20.41 -16.28
C ILE A 436 -28.26 21.24 -16.19
N GLU A 437 -28.20 22.34 -15.44
CA GLU A 437 -29.32 23.28 -15.33
C GLU A 437 -29.76 23.79 -16.72
N GLY A 438 -31.07 23.70 -16.99
CA GLY A 438 -31.65 24.09 -18.27
C GLY A 438 -31.69 22.97 -19.31
N VAL A 439 -31.21 21.76 -18.99
CA VAL A 439 -31.32 20.54 -19.81
C VAL A 439 -32.41 19.63 -19.25
N ASP A 440 -33.33 19.19 -20.12
CA ASP A 440 -34.35 18.18 -19.85
C ASP A 440 -34.33 17.12 -20.97
N GLY A 441 -34.88 15.93 -20.70
CA GLY A 441 -34.78 14.75 -21.56
C GLY A 441 -33.37 14.12 -21.55
N THR A 442 -33.06 13.28 -22.54
CA THR A 442 -31.79 12.55 -22.57
C THR A 442 -30.77 13.26 -23.46
N VAL A 443 -29.65 13.67 -22.85
CA VAL A 443 -28.50 14.27 -23.55
C VAL A 443 -27.22 13.55 -23.13
N LYS A 444 -26.46 13.04 -24.09
CA LYS A 444 -25.17 12.37 -23.84
C LYS A 444 -24.18 12.56 -24.98
N TYR A 445 -22.91 12.64 -24.65
CA TYR A 445 -21.79 12.76 -25.58
C TYR A 445 -20.91 11.50 -25.48
N ASP A 446 -20.61 10.93 -26.65
CA ASP A 446 -19.68 9.82 -26.84
C ASP A 446 -18.45 10.34 -27.60
N ASP A 447 -17.29 10.31 -26.95
CA ASP A 447 -16.06 10.89 -27.49
C ASP A 447 -15.42 10.02 -28.59
N GLU A 448 -15.51 8.69 -28.46
CA GLU A 448 -14.95 7.74 -29.43
C GLU A 448 -15.59 7.93 -30.81
N THR A 449 -16.90 8.16 -30.83
CA THR A 449 -17.67 8.37 -32.06
C THR A 449 -17.93 9.85 -32.37
N LYS A 450 -17.52 10.77 -31.49
CA LYS A 450 -17.84 12.20 -31.51
C LYS A 450 -19.35 12.48 -31.70
N THR A 451 -20.18 11.71 -31.00
CA THR A 451 -21.65 11.77 -31.14
C THR A 451 -22.30 12.40 -29.93
N LEU A 452 -22.96 13.55 -30.12
CA LEU A 452 -23.89 14.13 -29.16
C LEU A 452 -25.31 13.63 -29.48
N THR A 453 -25.90 12.83 -28.61
CA THR A 453 -27.27 12.33 -28.76
C THR A 453 -28.24 13.22 -27.99
N LEU A 454 -29.28 13.69 -28.68
CA LEU A 454 -30.46 14.33 -28.10
C LEU A 454 -31.67 13.40 -28.30
N GLU A 455 -32.29 12.97 -27.21
CA GLU A 455 -33.50 12.15 -27.25
C GLU A 455 -34.60 12.77 -26.40
N ASN A 456 -35.63 13.27 -27.09
CA ASN A 456 -36.72 14.05 -26.48
C ASN A 456 -36.21 15.18 -25.56
N ALA A 457 -35.08 15.78 -25.92
CA ALA A 457 -34.37 16.72 -25.08
C ALA A 457 -34.88 18.15 -25.26
N THR A 458 -34.92 18.91 -24.16
CA THR A 458 -35.11 20.36 -24.18
C THR A 458 -33.92 21.04 -23.55
N ILE A 459 -33.22 21.92 -24.27
CA ILE A 459 -32.18 22.79 -23.71
C ILE A 459 -32.65 24.23 -23.82
N ASN A 460 -32.89 24.88 -22.68
CA ASN A 460 -33.39 26.25 -22.62
C ASN A 460 -32.49 27.11 -21.74
N VAL A 461 -31.64 27.91 -22.38
CA VAL A 461 -30.65 28.74 -21.70
C VAL A 461 -30.79 30.19 -22.12
N GLY A 462 -31.06 31.08 -21.17
CA GLY A 462 -31.36 32.49 -21.42
C GLY A 462 -30.35 33.19 -22.34
N GLU A 463 -29.26 33.72 -21.80
CA GLU A 463 -28.25 34.48 -22.57
C GLU A 463 -27.04 33.66 -23.06
N LYS A 464 -27.18 32.33 -23.15
CA LYS A 464 -26.09 31.43 -23.57
C LYS A 464 -26.47 30.68 -24.86
N ASN A 465 -25.49 30.08 -25.52
CA ASN A 465 -25.75 29.09 -26.56
C ASN A 465 -26.22 27.77 -25.91
N ALA A 466 -27.22 27.11 -26.49
CA ALA A 466 -27.63 25.78 -26.04
C ALA A 466 -26.53 24.75 -26.33
N ILE A 467 -25.89 24.86 -27.50
CA ILE A 467 -24.75 24.05 -27.92
C ILE A 467 -23.68 24.97 -28.51
N PHE A 468 -22.46 24.85 -28.01
CA PHE A 468 -21.26 25.43 -28.62
C PHE A 468 -20.21 24.33 -28.84
N SER A 469 -19.68 24.19 -30.05
CA SER A 469 -18.71 23.13 -30.37
C SER A 469 -17.55 23.57 -31.27
N VAL A 470 -16.36 23.08 -30.96
CA VAL A 470 -15.16 23.15 -31.81
C VAL A 470 -14.68 21.73 -32.17
N ILE A 471 -15.52 20.71 -31.96
CA ILE A 471 -15.18 19.32 -32.26
C ILE A 471 -15.22 19.09 -33.76
N ASP A 472 -14.09 18.65 -34.33
CA ASP A 472 -13.99 18.28 -35.74
C ASP A 472 -14.76 17.00 -36.06
N GLY A 473 -15.85 17.16 -36.83
CA GLY A 473 -16.75 16.07 -37.24
C GLY A 473 -17.79 15.70 -36.19
N LEU A 474 -18.29 16.65 -35.39
CA LEU A 474 -19.34 16.36 -34.42
C LEU A 474 -20.61 15.84 -35.11
N THR A 475 -21.11 14.69 -34.64
CA THR A 475 -22.44 14.19 -35.02
C THR A 475 -23.47 14.54 -33.96
N LEU A 476 -24.42 15.39 -34.30
CA LEU A 476 -25.62 15.67 -33.50
C LEU A 476 -26.73 14.70 -33.90
N LYS A 477 -26.88 13.62 -33.12
CA LYS A 477 -27.89 12.60 -33.34
C LYS A 477 -29.18 12.96 -32.62
N VAL A 478 -30.24 13.27 -33.36
CA VAL A 478 -31.55 13.67 -32.86
C VAL A 478 -32.55 12.53 -32.97
N VAL A 479 -33.11 12.12 -31.84
CA VAL A 479 -34.12 11.06 -31.70
C VAL A 479 -35.36 11.65 -31.03
N GLY A 480 -36.55 11.27 -31.48
CA GLY A 480 -37.80 11.85 -30.98
C GLY A 480 -37.91 13.34 -31.31
N ASN A 481 -38.49 14.14 -30.41
CA ASN A 481 -38.70 15.58 -30.62
C ASN A 481 -37.86 16.42 -29.66
N ASN A 482 -36.87 17.13 -30.19
CA ASN A 482 -35.91 17.90 -29.42
C ASN A 482 -36.13 19.41 -29.61
N THR A 483 -35.86 20.20 -28.57
CA THR A 483 -36.03 21.66 -28.58
C THR A 483 -34.83 22.36 -27.97
N LEU A 484 -34.19 23.26 -28.70
CA LEU A 484 -33.08 24.08 -28.23
C LEU A 484 -33.48 25.56 -28.30
N LYS A 485 -33.31 26.28 -27.20
CA LYS A 485 -33.62 27.71 -27.09
C LYS A 485 -32.42 28.46 -26.54
N GLY A 486 -31.98 29.47 -27.29
CA GLY A 486 -31.01 30.47 -26.85
C GLY A 486 -31.54 31.88 -27.10
N SER A 487 -31.11 32.90 -26.35
CA SER A 487 -31.36 34.27 -26.78
C SER A 487 -30.36 34.74 -27.83
N GLU A 488 -29.08 34.39 -27.71
CA GLU A 488 -28.13 34.45 -28.83
C GLU A 488 -28.32 33.25 -29.77
N ALA A 489 -27.32 32.94 -30.59
CA ALA A 489 -27.40 31.74 -31.43
C ALA A 489 -27.54 30.47 -30.59
N ALA A 490 -28.53 29.63 -30.88
CA ALA A 490 -28.82 28.46 -30.06
C ALA A 490 -27.81 27.33 -30.30
N ILE A 491 -27.41 27.11 -31.55
CA ILE A 491 -26.31 26.22 -31.92
C ILE A 491 -25.21 27.03 -32.61
N VAL A 492 -23.99 26.95 -32.09
CA VAL A 492 -22.80 27.58 -32.66
C VAL A 492 -21.69 26.54 -32.80
N PHE A 493 -21.03 26.51 -33.94
CA PHE A 493 -19.87 25.66 -34.14
C PHE A 493 -18.90 26.23 -35.16
N SER A 494 -17.62 25.87 -35.02
CA SER A 494 -16.51 26.34 -35.88
C SER A 494 -15.73 25.20 -36.55
N LYS A 495 -16.20 23.96 -36.39
CA LYS A 495 -15.72 22.78 -37.09
C LYS A 495 -16.89 21.97 -37.66
N PRO A 496 -16.68 21.13 -38.70
CA PRO A 496 -17.78 20.49 -39.41
C PRO A 496 -18.72 19.73 -38.48
N MET A 497 -20.03 19.94 -38.64
CA MET A 497 -21.08 19.26 -37.88
C MET A 497 -22.08 18.56 -38.81
N THR A 498 -22.52 17.37 -38.40
CA THR A 498 -23.62 16.63 -39.04
C THR A 498 -24.80 16.50 -38.08
N ILE A 499 -26.01 16.85 -38.52
CA ILE A 499 -27.26 16.61 -37.79
C ILE A 499 -28.01 15.45 -38.46
N THR A 500 -28.30 14.39 -37.69
CA THR A 500 -28.91 13.14 -38.20
C THR A 500 -29.76 12.43 -37.14
N GLY A 501 -30.34 11.26 -37.43
CA GLY A 501 -30.94 10.38 -36.42
C GLY A 501 -32.44 10.11 -36.53
N GLY A 502 -33.11 10.61 -37.56
CA GLY A 502 -34.53 10.34 -37.85
C GLY A 502 -35.52 11.19 -37.05
N GLY A 503 -35.08 11.85 -35.97
CA GLY A 503 -35.91 12.70 -35.13
C GLY A 503 -36.14 14.11 -35.69
N THR A 504 -36.80 14.93 -34.88
CA THR A 504 -37.05 16.35 -35.11
C THR A 504 -36.20 17.19 -34.16
N LEU A 505 -35.55 18.21 -34.69
CA LEU A 505 -34.80 19.22 -33.95
C LEU A 505 -35.42 20.60 -34.18
N ASN A 506 -35.96 21.20 -33.12
CA ASN A 506 -36.47 22.56 -33.13
C ASN A 506 -35.44 23.48 -32.48
N VAL A 507 -34.98 24.50 -33.20
CA VAL A 507 -33.93 25.42 -32.74
C VAL A 507 -34.48 26.84 -32.83
N GLU A 508 -34.52 27.53 -31.70
CA GLU A 508 -35.07 28.89 -31.58
C GLU A 508 -34.01 29.85 -31.00
N SER A 509 -33.78 30.95 -31.72
CA SER A 509 -33.03 32.10 -31.23
C SER A 509 -33.91 33.35 -31.23
N THR A 510 -33.91 34.09 -30.13
CA THR A 510 -34.77 35.30 -30.00
C THR A 510 -34.07 36.61 -30.38
N LYS A 511 -32.73 36.65 -30.39
CA LYS A 511 -31.95 37.85 -30.73
C LYS A 511 -31.05 37.69 -31.97
N GLN A 512 -30.69 36.47 -32.38
CA GLN A 512 -29.71 36.21 -33.45
C GLN A 512 -30.12 35.02 -34.35
N THR A 513 -29.14 34.32 -34.95
CA THR A 513 -29.32 33.15 -35.80
C THR A 513 -29.64 31.89 -35.00
N ALA A 514 -30.60 31.04 -35.41
CA ALA A 514 -30.82 29.76 -34.71
C ALA A 514 -29.62 28.79 -34.77
N ILE A 515 -29.11 28.51 -35.97
CA ILE A 515 -27.95 27.64 -36.20
C ILE A 515 -26.85 28.39 -36.96
N ASN A 516 -25.68 28.58 -36.35
CA ASN A 516 -24.57 29.34 -36.92
C ASN A 516 -23.31 28.48 -37.13
N ALA A 517 -22.94 28.27 -38.40
CA ALA A 517 -21.77 27.52 -38.86
C ALA A 517 -20.60 28.48 -39.16
N ILE A 518 -19.81 28.82 -38.15
CA ILE A 518 -18.78 29.86 -38.27
C ILE A 518 -17.58 29.31 -39.06
N GLY A 519 -17.42 29.76 -40.31
CA GLY A 519 -16.28 29.37 -41.14
C GLY A 519 -16.24 27.87 -41.46
N THR A 520 -17.36 27.15 -41.40
CA THR A 520 -17.36 25.69 -41.49
C THR A 520 -18.64 25.12 -42.10
N ALA A 521 -18.63 23.81 -42.38
CA ALA A 521 -19.72 23.13 -43.06
C ALA A 521 -20.74 22.51 -42.09
N LEU A 522 -22.01 22.61 -42.47
CA LEU A 522 -23.14 21.92 -41.85
C LEU A 522 -23.70 20.88 -42.81
N THR A 523 -23.86 19.65 -42.35
CA THR A 523 -24.66 18.62 -43.04
C THR A 523 -25.90 18.31 -42.23
N ILE A 524 -27.06 18.28 -42.88
CA ILE A 524 -28.32 17.84 -42.29
C ILE A 524 -28.80 16.64 -43.12
N GLU A 525 -28.87 15.47 -42.50
CA GLU A 525 -29.27 14.25 -43.18
C GLU A 525 -30.27 13.41 -42.40
N ASP A 526 -31.16 12.72 -43.11
CA ASP A 526 -32.09 11.72 -42.53
C ASP A 526 -32.80 12.17 -41.23
N CYS A 527 -33.19 13.45 -41.14
CA CYS A 527 -33.90 14.03 -39.98
C CYS A 527 -34.77 15.24 -40.37
N THR A 528 -35.46 15.83 -39.39
CA THR A 528 -36.19 17.10 -39.56
C THR A 528 -35.56 18.20 -38.69
N VAL A 529 -35.25 19.35 -39.29
CA VAL A 529 -34.71 20.52 -38.57
C VAL A 529 -35.59 21.74 -38.80
N ASN A 530 -36.08 22.34 -37.72
CA ASN A 530 -36.84 23.59 -37.73
C ASN A 530 -36.01 24.67 -37.03
N ALA A 531 -35.43 25.59 -37.78
CA ALA A 531 -34.54 26.63 -37.27
C ALA A 531 -35.17 28.02 -37.41
N LYS A 532 -35.46 28.68 -36.29
CA LYS A 532 -36.05 30.01 -36.24
C LYS A 532 -35.16 30.97 -35.48
N GLY A 533 -34.58 31.93 -36.19
CA GLY A 533 -33.80 33.02 -35.60
C GLY A 533 -34.36 34.39 -35.96
N LEU A 534 -33.99 35.41 -35.20
CA LEU A 534 -34.33 36.79 -35.54
C LEU A 534 -33.58 37.23 -36.81
N ASP A 535 -32.28 36.91 -36.88
CA ASP A 535 -31.41 37.29 -38.00
C ASP A 535 -31.50 36.30 -39.16
N CYS A 536 -31.09 35.06 -38.92
CA CYS A 536 -31.21 33.94 -39.86
C CYS A 536 -31.74 32.67 -39.17
N GLY A 537 -32.40 31.78 -39.92
CA GLY A 537 -32.70 30.44 -39.41
C GLY A 537 -31.40 29.62 -39.35
N ILE A 538 -30.70 29.56 -40.49
CA ILE A 538 -29.40 28.90 -40.62
C ILE A 538 -28.44 29.85 -41.33
N SER A 539 -27.24 30.03 -40.80
CA SER A 539 -26.23 30.87 -41.44
C SER A 539 -24.80 30.35 -41.30
N GLY A 540 -23.92 30.79 -42.21
CA GLY A 540 -22.50 30.92 -41.91
C GLY A 540 -22.18 32.29 -41.30
N ASN A 541 -20.89 32.64 -41.24
CA ASN A 541 -20.41 33.95 -40.77
C ASN A 541 -20.21 34.95 -41.92
N SER A 542 -19.66 34.53 -43.07
CA SER A 542 -19.26 35.46 -44.14
C SER A 542 -19.58 35.04 -45.59
N GLY A 543 -20.12 33.84 -45.81
CA GLY A 543 -20.33 33.25 -47.13
C GLY A 543 -19.04 32.85 -47.87
N LYS A 544 -17.98 32.45 -47.16
CA LYS A 544 -16.68 32.04 -47.72
C LYS A 544 -16.52 30.51 -47.84
N ASP A 545 -15.53 30.07 -48.60
CA ASP A 545 -15.38 28.71 -49.17
C ASP A 545 -15.73 27.51 -48.28
N GLU A 546 -15.51 27.56 -46.97
CA GLU A 546 -15.81 26.45 -46.03
C GLU A 546 -17.22 26.49 -45.44
N GLU A 547 -17.96 27.59 -45.61
CA GLU A 547 -19.30 27.83 -45.06
C GLU A 547 -20.37 27.24 -45.99
N LYS A 548 -20.56 25.92 -45.91
CA LYS A 548 -21.47 25.17 -46.79
C LYS A 548 -22.61 24.54 -46.00
N LEU A 549 -23.79 24.52 -46.57
CA LEU A 549 -24.92 23.73 -46.08
C LEU A 549 -25.21 22.58 -47.05
N THR A 550 -25.20 21.35 -46.56
CA THR A 550 -25.63 20.16 -47.31
C THR A 550 -26.90 19.60 -46.68
N VAL A 551 -27.94 19.39 -47.48
CA VAL A 551 -29.20 18.79 -47.05
C VAL A 551 -29.44 17.52 -47.85
N LYS A 552 -29.56 16.38 -47.16
CA LYS A 552 -29.67 15.05 -47.79
C LYS A 552 -30.78 14.24 -47.15
N LYS A 553 -31.79 13.86 -47.92
CA LYS A 553 -32.93 13.06 -47.42
C LYS A 553 -33.59 13.62 -46.14
N ALA A 554 -33.46 14.93 -45.92
CA ALA A 554 -33.92 15.62 -44.72
C ALA A 554 -35.00 16.64 -45.06
N THR A 555 -35.76 17.06 -44.05
CA THR A 555 -36.68 18.20 -44.14
C THR A 555 -36.14 19.34 -43.28
N VAL A 556 -35.91 20.50 -43.89
CA VAL A 556 -35.38 21.69 -43.20
C VAL A 556 -36.36 22.84 -43.37
N SER A 557 -36.83 23.42 -42.26
CA SER A 557 -37.57 24.68 -42.24
C SER A 557 -36.70 25.73 -41.55
N ALA A 558 -36.35 26.80 -42.26
CA ALA A 558 -35.55 27.89 -41.72
C ALA A 558 -36.34 29.21 -41.81
N GLU A 559 -36.36 30.02 -40.75
CA GLU A 559 -37.03 31.32 -40.71
C GLU A 559 -36.11 32.35 -40.07
N GLY A 560 -35.83 33.43 -40.81
CA GLY A 560 -35.05 34.59 -40.36
C GLY A 560 -35.64 35.87 -40.93
N THR A 561 -35.69 36.94 -40.12
CA THR A 561 -36.43 38.16 -40.45
C THR A 561 -35.55 39.38 -40.73
N ASN A 562 -34.38 39.52 -40.09
CA ASN A 562 -33.54 40.71 -40.29
C ASN A 562 -32.61 40.58 -41.50
N VAL A 563 -31.97 39.42 -41.69
CA VAL A 563 -30.92 39.22 -42.71
C VAL A 563 -31.43 38.31 -43.83
N GLY A 564 -31.82 37.07 -43.52
CA GLY A 564 -32.38 36.11 -44.47
C GLY A 564 -32.52 34.73 -43.83
N SER A 565 -33.34 33.84 -44.35
CA SER A 565 -33.65 32.59 -43.62
C SER A 565 -32.56 31.53 -43.71
N ILE A 566 -31.93 31.41 -44.88
CA ILE A 566 -30.72 30.62 -45.10
C ILE A 566 -29.73 31.55 -45.81
N CYS A 567 -28.68 31.97 -45.10
CA CYS A 567 -27.89 33.15 -45.46
C CYS A 567 -26.39 32.98 -45.12
N ASN A 568 -25.51 33.85 -45.62
CA ASN A 568 -24.06 33.85 -45.34
C ASN A 568 -23.35 32.51 -45.59
N LEU A 569 -23.75 31.81 -46.65
CA LEU A 569 -23.15 30.53 -47.06
C LEU A 569 -22.47 30.68 -48.43
N ALA A 570 -21.35 30.00 -48.62
CA ALA A 570 -20.71 29.88 -49.93
C ALA A 570 -21.46 28.93 -50.87
N MET A 571 -22.13 27.92 -50.31
CA MET A 571 -22.81 26.88 -51.10
C MET A 571 -23.97 26.25 -50.33
N LEU A 572 -25.05 25.95 -51.06
CA LEU A 572 -26.13 25.05 -50.63
C LEU A 572 -26.19 23.85 -51.56
N THR A 573 -25.95 22.65 -51.02
CA THR A 573 -26.06 21.38 -51.74
C THR A 573 -27.31 20.64 -51.27
N MET A 574 -28.13 20.18 -52.21
CA MET A 574 -29.32 19.39 -51.92
C MET A 574 -29.26 18.04 -52.63
N GLU A 575 -29.23 16.95 -51.87
CA GLU A 575 -29.21 15.57 -52.39
C GLU A 575 -30.58 14.90 -52.19
N GLY A 576 -31.36 14.81 -53.27
CA GLY A 576 -32.72 14.26 -53.22
C GLY A 576 -33.74 15.17 -52.52
N CYS A 577 -33.40 16.45 -52.34
CA CYS A 577 -34.25 17.47 -51.74
C CYS A 577 -34.44 18.65 -52.71
N ALA A 578 -35.48 19.46 -52.48
CA ALA A 578 -35.66 20.75 -53.17
C ALA A 578 -36.29 21.80 -52.25
N ILE A 579 -36.05 23.08 -52.56
CA ILE A 579 -36.77 24.20 -51.92
C ILE A 579 -38.22 24.18 -52.41
N THR A 580 -39.16 24.05 -51.49
CA THR A 580 -40.60 23.99 -51.77
C THR A 580 -41.38 25.20 -51.25
N GLU A 581 -40.79 25.99 -50.34
CA GLU A 581 -41.38 27.22 -49.83
C GLU A 581 -40.27 28.26 -49.64
N PRO A 582 -40.45 29.52 -50.11
CA PRO A 582 -41.47 29.93 -51.06
C PRO A 582 -41.21 29.34 -52.45
N VAL A 583 -42.27 29.16 -53.25
CA VAL A 583 -42.15 28.65 -54.61
C VAL A 583 -41.31 29.60 -55.46
N GLY A 584 -40.31 29.05 -56.17
CA GLY A 584 -39.42 29.81 -57.04
C GLY A 584 -38.17 30.39 -56.36
N ALA A 585 -37.99 30.16 -55.05
CA ALA A 585 -36.74 30.48 -54.39
C ALA A 585 -35.63 29.48 -54.78
N ASP A 586 -34.41 29.99 -54.90
CA ASP A 586 -33.21 29.21 -55.22
C ASP A 586 -32.00 29.76 -54.45
N PHE A 587 -30.90 29.02 -54.41
CA PHE A 587 -29.64 29.51 -53.85
C PHE A 587 -28.96 30.50 -54.81
N ASP A 588 -28.74 31.73 -54.35
CA ASP A 588 -28.04 32.77 -55.09
C ASP A 588 -26.61 32.90 -54.57
N GLU A 589 -25.63 32.48 -55.37
CA GLU A 589 -24.20 32.52 -55.03
C GLU A 589 -23.67 33.95 -54.83
N SER A 590 -24.30 34.95 -55.44
CA SER A 590 -23.90 36.36 -55.30
C SER A 590 -24.41 36.96 -54.00
N LEU A 591 -25.62 36.57 -53.59
CA LEU A 591 -26.24 36.97 -52.32
C LEU A 591 -25.87 36.06 -51.14
N LYS A 592 -25.14 34.97 -51.40
CA LYS A 592 -24.66 34.01 -50.38
C LYS A 592 -25.80 33.37 -49.58
N GLY A 593 -26.93 33.08 -50.22
CA GLY A 593 -28.10 32.54 -49.51
C GLY A 593 -29.28 32.23 -50.42
N VAL A 594 -30.37 31.74 -49.81
CA VAL A 594 -31.63 31.47 -50.53
C VAL A 594 -32.37 32.76 -50.82
N ALA A 595 -32.64 33.01 -52.09
CA ALA A 595 -33.22 34.24 -52.60
C ALA A 595 -34.47 33.99 -53.45
N LEU A 596 -35.35 34.99 -53.49
CA LEU A 596 -36.51 35.05 -54.37
C LEU A 596 -36.58 36.46 -54.97
N ASN A 597 -36.76 36.56 -56.29
CA ASN A 597 -36.83 37.84 -57.00
C ASN A 597 -35.61 38.77 -56.75
N GLY A 598 -34.41 38.20 -56.65
CA GLY A 598 -33.16 38.95 -56.48
C GLY A 598 -32.91 39.50 -55.07
N ALA A 599 -33.64 39.02 -54.05
CA ALA A 599 -33.41 39.37 -52.66
C ALA A 599 -33.45 38.12 -51.75
N LEU A 600 -32.66 38.12 -50.67
CA LEU A 600 -32.69 37.06 -49.66
C LEU A 600 -34.09 36.90 -49.07
N VAL A 601 -34.53 35.65 -48.89
CA VAL A 601 -35.86 35.36 -48.34
C VAL A 601 -35.88 35.66 -46.83
N LYS A 602 -36.59 36.72 -46.44
CA LYS A 602 -36.81 37.13 -45.03
C LYS A 602 -38.14 36.60 -44.48
N GLY A 603 -38.28 35.29 -44.47
CA GLY A 603 -39.47 34.55 -44.07
C GLY A 603 -39.24 33.06 -44.34
N LYS A 604 -40.19 32.21 -43.93
CA LYS A 604 -40.00 30.75 -43.93
C LYS A 604 -39.50 30.19 -45.29
N VAL A 605 -38.37 29.48 -45.23
CA VAL A 605 -37.81 28.66 -46.30
C VAL A 605 -37.94 27.20 -45.92
N VAL A 606 -38.49 26.37 -46.80
CA VAL A 606 -38.63 24.92 -46.58
C VAL A 606 -37.93 24.14 -47.67
N ILE A 607 -37.03 23.25 -47.27
CA ILE A 607 -36.39 22.23 -48.11
C ILE A 607 -36.98 20.88 -47.72
N THR A 608 -37.55 20.15 -48.68
CA THR A 608 -38.18 18.83 -48.43
C THR A 608 -37.50 17.71 -49.19
N ASN A 609 -37.43 16.54 -48.55
CA ASN A 609 -37.00 15.28 -49.16
C ASN A 609 -38.02 14.79 -50.20
N GLY A 610 -37.54 14.25 -51.32
CA GLY A 610 -38.37 13.64 -52.36
C GLY A 610 -39.07 14.63 -53.30
N ALA A 611 -38.87 15.93 -53.11
CA ALA A 611 -39.34 16.96 -54.04
C ALA A 611 -38.44 17.02 -55.28
N THR A 612 -39.01 16.89 -56.48
CA THR A 612 -38.30 17.14 -57.74
C THR A 612 -38.28 18.64 -58.02
N ALA A 613 -37.11 19.21 -58.34
CA ALA A 613 -36.87 20.65 -58.56
C ALA A 613 -37.64 21.32 -59.73
N ILE A 614 -38.66 20.66 -60.30
CA ILE A 614 -39.50 21.24 -61.35
C ILE A 614 -40.66 21.98 -60.69
N GLY A 615 -40.46 23.27 -60.44
CA GLY A 615 -41.54 24.18 -60.03
C GLY A 615 -42.63 24.23 -61.09
N SER A 616 -43.89 24.04 -60.68
CA SER A 616 -45.05 24.30 -61.53
C SER A 616 -45.07 25.78 -61.95
N LEU A 617 -45.10 26.04 -63.25
CA LEU A 617 -45.26 27.39 -63.83
C LEU A 617 -46.48 28.09 -63.21
N THR A 618 -46.23 29.08 -62.35
CA THR A 618 -47.20 30.12 -62.03
C THR A 618 -47.39 30.97 -63.28
N THR A 619 -48.53 30.78 -63.96
CA THR A 619 -48.90 31.59 -65.12
C THR A 619 -49.28 32.99 -64.67
N ASP A 620 -48.32 33.90 -64.72
CA ASP A 620 -48.60 35.33 -64.67
C ASP A 620 -49.21 35.78 -66.01
N THR A 621 -50.41 36.34 -65.88
CA THR A 621 -51.15 37.25 -66.77
C THR A 621 -50.75 37.34 -68.25
N ALA A 622 -51.71 36.97 -69.09
CA ALA A 622 -51.69 37.07 -70.55
C ALA A 622 -51.17 38.40 -71.09
N THR A 623 -50.03 38.35 -71.80
CA THR A 623 -49.78 39.21 -72.97
C THR A 623 -49.48 38.29 -74.15
N VAL A 624 -50.50 38.06 -74.98
CA VAL A 624 -50.38 37.32 -76.24
C VAL A 624 -49.43 38.10 -77.14
N LYS A 625 -48.16 37.69 -77.23
CA LYS A 625 -47.25 38.16 -78.27
C LYS A 625 -47.77 37.65 -79.61
N GLN A 626 -48.38 38.52 -80.39
CA GLN A 626 -48.85 38.21 -81.73
C GLN A 626 -47.64 38.07 -82.67
N GLY A 627 -47.60 37.00 -83.46
CA GLY A 627 -46.50 36.70 -84.37
C GLY A 627 -46.73 35.42 -85.19
N ILE A 628 -46.18 35.41 -86.40
CA ILE A 628 -46.14 34.24 -87.29
C ILE A 628 -44.73 33.64 -87.20
N TYR A 629 -44.65 32.33 -87.04
CA TYR A 629 -43.39 31.59 -86.95
C TYR A 629 -43.40 30.41 -87.92
N THR A 630 -42.23 29.99 -88.39
CA THR A 630 -42.06 28.68 -89.06
C THR A 630 -42.23 27.54 -88.05
N LEU A 631 -42.40 26.30 -88.53
CA LEU A 631 -42.43 25.12 -87.66
C LEU A 631 -41.14 24.96 -86.83
N SER A 632 -40.03 25.50 -87.32
CA SER A 632 -38.71 25.50 -86.68
C SER A 632 -38.50 26.66 -85.69
N GLY A 633 -39.53 27.48 -85.43
CA GLY A 633 -39.48 28.56 -84.44
C GLY A 633 -38.89 29.88 -84.94
N VAL A 634 -38.63 30.05 -86.23
CA VAL A 634 -38.13 31.31 -86.80
C VAL A 634 -39.30 32.30 -86.95
N ARG A 635 -39.18 33.49 -86.36
CA ARG A 635 -40.19 34.56 -86.49
C ARG A 635 -40.19 35.13 -87.90
N LEU A 636 -41.37 35.22 -88.51
CA LEU A 636 -41.58 35.82 -89.83
C LEU A 636 -42.24 37.19 -89.67
N SER A 637 -41.78 38.16 -90.46
CA SER A 637 -42.39 39.49 -90.58
C SER A 637 -43.36 39.52 -91.76
N GLY A 638 -44.55 40.10 -91.57
CA GLY A 638 -45.61 40.21 -92.58
C GLY A 638 -46.87 39.41 -92.23
N GLU A 639 -47.86 39.48 -93.12
CA GLU A 639 -49.13 38.76 -92.96
C GLU A 639 -49.07 37.35 -93.54
N LEU A 640 -49.85 36.42 -92.98
CA LEU A 640 -49.93 35.03 -93.44
C LEU A 640 -50.29 34.94 -94.95
N SER A 641 -51.08 35.89 -95.45
CA SER A 641 -51.50 36.03 -96.86
C SER A 641 -50.33 36.18 -97.84
N ASN A 642 -49.17 36.65 -97.38
CA ASN A 642 -47.99 36.90 -98.23
C ASN A 642 -46.93 35.78 -98.18
N LEU A 643 -47.11 34.78 -97.31
CA LEU A 643 -46.16 33.66 -97.18
C LEU A 643 -46.40 32.55 -98.23
N PRO A 644 -45.40 31.74 -98.61
CA PRO A 644 -45.63 30.58 -99.47
C PRO A 644 -46.62 29.55 -98.87
N LYS A 645 -47.09 28.60 -99.69
CA LYS A 645 -47.85 27.45 -99.16
C LYS A 645 -47.00 26.68 -98.17
N GLY A 646 -47.54 26.35 -97.01
CA GLY A 646 -46.76 25.78 -95.92
C GLY A 646 -47.48 25.78 -94.57
N VAL A 647 -46.79 25.32 -93.53
CA VAL A 647 -47.33 25.25 -92.17
C VAL A 647 -46.63 26.27 -91.28
N TYR A 648 -47.41 27.10 -90.60
CA TYR A 648 -46.94 28.19 -89.76
C TYR A 648 -47.56 28.12 -88.36
N ILE A 649 -46.89 28.69 -87.37
CA ILE A 649 -47.47 28.95 -86.05
C ILE A 649 -47.88 30.41 -85.99
N VAL A 650 -49.17 30.69 -86.01
CA VAL A 650 -49.74 32.05 -85.95
C VAL A 650 -50.37 32.22 -84.57
N ASN A 651 -49.84 33.15 -83.77
CA ASN A 651 -50.33 33.43 -82.42
C ASN A 651 -50.49 32.16 -81.56
N GLY A 652 -49.52 31.24 -81.67
CA GLY A 652 -49.50 29.97 -80.93
C GLY A 652 -50.32 28.83 -81.54
N LYS A 653 -51.01 29.03 -82.68
CA LYS A 653 -51.79 27.98 -83.36
C LYS A 653 -51.13 27.54 -84.67
N LYS A 654 -51.08 26.23 -84.91
CA LYS A 654 -50.66 25.66 -86.19
C LYS A 654 -51.71 25.99 -87.26
N VAL A 655 -51.28 26.67 -88.33
CA VAL A 655 -52.10 27.04 -89.47
C VAL A 655 -51.46 26.48 -90.73
N VAL A 656 -52.24 25.78 -91.56
CA VAL A 656 -51.80 25.27 -92.86
C VAL A 656 -52.29 26.23 -93.94
N LYS A 657 -51.36 26.85 -94.66
CA LYS A 657 -51.66 27.69 -95.82
C LYS A 657 -51.62 26.84 -97.09
N GLN A 658 -52.79 26.67 -97.70
CA GLN A 658 -52.99 25.83 -98.89
C GLN A 658 -52.68 26.53 -100.19
#